data_AF-A0A930XRA4-F1
#
_entry.id   AF-A0A930XRA4-F1
#
_cell.length_a   1.000
_cell.length_b   1.000
_cell.length_c   1.000
_cell.angle_alpha   90.00
_cell.angle_beta   90.00
_cell.angle_gamma   90.00
#
_symmetry.space_group_name_H-M   'P 1'
#
loop_
_entity.id
_entity.type
_entity.pdbx_description
1 polymer ?
#
loop_
_entity_poly.entity_id
_entity_poly.type
_entity_poly.pdbx_seq_one_letter_code
_entity_poly.pdbx_strand_id
1 'polypeptide(L)'
;MDTSDINRIWENIGGAFWFNQEAFQNAASSPHSVRDTLIVVLIAGLSLAVGQSIILFINQVKPLRFVFSLLISAFLFAFGFLFLVFSTWLITLLPWSTTASLPSLTAVLGLSYVPLLFSFLGAFPYLGMPILNILSIWNLLLMVFGFSTLTGVSILNAFGYVVFGWIVLQLLQQTIGQPIAKLGQRLANTVAGVDLETTRRGITNIVNERAQASSTVWKEELQDRMQELRSGNLSEAILGDGVLGNPETAGDRPPTPLESVATAASATIQTTDFAREAERGVNTTLKTILGLLGMAVLTCIVVIALRPVREAFFGWVNSLPALIRLIFGLTWVGVIAVVVAGLLAPLETLGWWAGWYEDEVDTTINAGELAEPVSDASGISRFIVYLDGIGISSFEYLPDIEEFLDTLAPALPDDMALLRGIIPYSVLNSPLDEDRPLSFLWRAADKARFANPMALLGLLVNIRNVMIVAVSADKRYGPLYNQGIAQVVYNGLLKNGYQPASGTPITLIGYSGGGQMSCACAPFLKRALSAPIDVISLGGVISANCNLLKLEHLYHLVGEKDSVERIGPVMFPGRWKLFFLSFWNRAKRRGEISFINMGPVGHQVPGGILDPNVILADGRSSLQQTIETITGILKGEILPEVDLSAVKTSNYSLYRQAAFNQYSSYPIQHTVDSTWYQPIGEWMGRLILPAKEERSRIKGTLFEVHHTPPAYQHLVGQVVDLTWVNEPRVNKMIAAVTHDVHFSVDAEYSSKYGGSILPDRLNHWLQVNPLESLAGSHPIDDLIVMLDGEVYVEPQGNSESAVLRIRRTPVEITGRYYALVQIQGATGTDDRFQVIHFNRATRQFDGLAEEMRFPQVVFAEAYGSYPSTMADIERSPLNETGWYVYGAKDTEGVFVVQSIGPRALFQLRPDQVVFGEKAGYRYIRKEAWANIAAQKGKISSVLCSPKENGRSSAIQDAIDEWKESDRALLVHVYGGIGGNKKEPAAATPIFFGHFAYGLARVIRDPLADELRFDLQYYQVYTQNTDGLTSGILHWSRYLGDRQFGWLGTRPTCDLLIKLDPFTNDFDFDGLKRSALTRMLIQLEVMAARYRIGDGTGGTYVGPANNCSQDSNQALFASIQQTIESMKANDELLIDWANRNPDQADRLKDLTQLGKDLKLELQPFGKPRADWEKNEYNLGSTIEDQPIRNLVIGLSSWRTLLPRKASDMVVKVFLDYGATVWVLRTNQVGGYDPDIEPIAPMTL
;
A
#
# COMPACT_ATOMS: atom_id res chain seq x y z
N MET A 1 49.91 -4.22 -38.42
CA MET A 1 48.71 -4.33 -39.26
C MET A 1 48.90 -3.33 -40.37
N ASP A 2 48.92 -3.78 -41.62
CA ASP A 2 49.03 -2.85 -42.74
C ASP A 2 47.71 -2.08 -42.89
N THR A 3 47.74 -0.86 -43.46
CA THR A 3 46.52 -0.03 -43.57
C THR A 3 45.39 -0.71 -44.38
N SER A 4 45.75 -1.62 -45.29
CA SER A 4 44.84 -2.48 -46.05
C SER A 4 44.13 -3.53 -45.19
N ASP A 5 44.78 -4.07 -44.16
CA ASP A 5 44.20 -5.11 -43.28
C ASP A 5 43.10 -4.53 -42.39
N ILE A 6 43.29 -3.30 -41.90
CA ILE A 6 42.33 -2.60 -41.04
C ILE A 6 41.07 -2.25 -41.84
N ASN A 7 41.22 -1.76 -43.07
CA ASN A 7 40.07 -1.43 -43.92
C ASN A 7 39.25 -2.68 -44.26
N ARG A 8 39.89 -3.82 -44.51
CA ARG A 8 39.20 -5.10 -44.78
C ARG A 8 38.39 -5.60 -43.57
N ILE A 9 38.89 -5.38 -42.35
CA ILE A 9 38.13 -5.71 -41.12
C ILE A 9 36.90 -4.80 -40.99
N TRP A 10 37.04 -3.50 -41.26
CA TRP A 10 35.90 -2.58 -41.23
C TRP A 10 34.84 -2.89 -42.29
N GLU A 11 35.24 -3.28 -43.49
CA GLU A 11 34.34 -3.74 -44.55
C GLU A 11 33.58 -5.00 -44.13
N ASN A 12 34.26 -5.99 -43.54
CA ASN A 12 33.62 -7.20 -43.03
C ASN A 12 32.67 -6.92 -41.85
N ILE A 13 33.03 -5.99 -40.95
CA ILE A 13 32.16 -5.54 -39.84
C ILE A 13 30.90 -4.87 -40.40
N GLY A 14 31.05 -3.94 -41.35
CA GLY A 14 29.93 -3.24 -41.97
C GLY A 14 29.02 -4.20 -42.76
N GLY A 15 29.60 -5.11 -43.53
CA GLY A 15 28.88 -6.13 -44.28
C GLY A 15 28.15 -7.13 -43.37
N ALA A 16 28.78 -7.57 -42.28
CA ALA A 16 28.15 -8.45 -41.31
C ALA A 16 26.93 -7.81 -40.65
N PHE A 17 27.01 -6.52 -40.28
CA PHE A 17 25.89 -5.80 -39.69
C PHE A 17 24.63 -5.79 -40.58
N TRP A 18 24.82 -5.85 -41.91
CA TRP A 18 23.77 -5.85 -42.93
C TRP A 18 23.42 -7.24 -43.51
N PHE A 19 23.80 -8.33 -42.83
CA PHE A 19 23.54 -9.68 -43.34
C PHE A 19 24.12 -9.91 -44.75
N ASN A 20 25.27 -9.30 -45.08
CA ASN A 20 25.92 -9.49 -46.37
C ASN A 20 26.59 -10.87 -46.42
N GLN A 21 26.16 -11.70 -47.37
CA GLN A 21 26.67 -13.07 -47.55
C GLN A 21 28.17 -13.11 -47.86
N GLU A 22 28.67 -12.18 -48.68
CA GLU A 22 30.10 -12.09 -49.05
C GLU A 22 30.97 -11.80 -47.83
N ALA A 23 30.51 -10.99 -46.89
CA ALA A 23 31.26 -10.68 -45.67
C ALA A 23 31.50 -11.94 -44.80
N PHE A 24 30.49 -12.80 -44.66
CA PHE A 24 30.62 -14.06 -43.92
C PHE A 24 31.46 -15.11 -44.67
N GLN A 25 31.38 -15.15 -46.01
CA GLN A 25 32.22 -16.02 -46.85
C GLN A 25 33.69 -15.59 -46.86
N ASN A 26 33.96 -14.29 -46.91
CA ASN A 26 35.30 -13.71 -46.82
C ASN A 26 35.92 -13.95 -45.44
N ALA A 27 35.12 -13.87 -44.38
CA ALA A 27 35.55 -14.24 -43.03
C ALA A 27 35.85 -15.74 -42.91
N ALA A 28 35.11 -16.63 -43.58
CA ALA A 28 35.37 -18.08 -43.52
C ALA A 28 36.64 -18.53 -44.26
N SER A 29 37.11 -17.77 -45.26
CA SER A 29 38.17 -18.15 -46.21
C SER A 29 39.53 -17.46 -45.99
N SER A 30 39.60 -16.42 -45.16
CA SER A 30 40.84 -15.67 -44.89
C SER A 30 41.81 -16.38 -43.93
N PRO A 31 43.14 -16.38 -44.18
CA PRO A 31 44.16 -17.00 -43.29
C PRO A 31 44.25 -16.40 -41.88
N HIS A 32 43.78 -15.17 -41.69
CA HIS A 32 43.83 -14.46 -40.40
C HIS A 32 42.45 -14.31 -39.73
N SER A 33 41.41 -14.94 -40.28
CA SER A 33 40.02 -14.72 -39.88
C SER A 33 39.75 -14.98 -38.41
N VAL A 34 40.24 -16.09 -37.85
CA VAL A 34 40.03 -16.47 -36.45
C VAL A 34 40.60 -15.41 -35.50
N ARG A 35 41.79 -14.86 -35.80
CA ARG A 35 42.41 -13.81 -34.99
C ARG A 35 41.56 -12.54 -35.03
N ASP A 36 41.17 -12.12 -36.22
CA ASP A 36 40.46 -10.86 -36.43
C ASP A 36 39.05 -10.90 -35.79
N THR A 37 38.36 -12.05 -35.84
CA THR A 37 37.05 -12.24 -35.21
C THR A 37 37.13 -12.42 -33.71
N LEU A 38 38.21 -13.00 -33.18
CA LEU A 38 38.43 -13.02 -31.73
C LEU A 38 38.66 -11.63 -31.15
N ILE A 39 39.31 -10.73 -31.91
CA ILE A 39 39.41 -9.31 -31.53
C ILE A 39 38.01 -8.67 -31.48
N VAL A 40 37.15 -8.94 -32.46
CA VAL A 40 35.74 -8.47 -32.46
C VAL A 40 35.01 -8.96 -31.22
N VAL A 41 35.11 -10.25 -30.89
CA VAL A 41 34.46 -10.84 -29.71
C VAL A 41 35.00 -10.23 -28.41
N LEU A 42 36.31 -9.98 -28.32
CA LEU A 42 36.93 -9.37 -27.14
C LEU A 42 36.48 -7.91 -26.94
N ILE A 43 36.43 -7.13 -28.02
CA ILE A 43 35.93 -5.75 -27.97
C ILE A 43 34.43 -5.74 -27.65
N ALA A 44 33.64 -6.67 -28.21
CA ALA A 44 32.23 -6.84 -27.87
C ALA A 44 32.04 -7.19 -26.39
N GLY A 45 32.87 -8.08 -25.84
CA GLY A 45 32.89 -8.42 -24.42
C GLY A 45 33.25 -7.22 -23.53
N LEU A 46 34.23 -6.42 -23.92
CA LEU A 46 34.59 -5.18 -23.22
C LEU A 46 33.46 -4.15 -23.28
N SER A 47 32.86 -3.97 -24.46
CA SER A 47 31.72 -3.08 -24.67
C SER A 47 30.53 -3.48 -23.80
N LEU A 48 30.24 -4.78 -23.70
CA LEU A 48 29.19 -5.32 -22.83
C LEU A 48 29.53 -5.12 -21.35
N ALA A 49 30.78 -5.36 -20.95
CA ALA A 49 31.25 -5.11 -19.59
C ALA A 49 31.09 -3.63 -19.19
N VAL A 50 31.37 -2.69 -20.10
CA VAL A 50 31.11 -1.26 -19.90
C VAL A 50 29.61 -0.99 -19.76
N GLY A 51 28.78 -1.55 -20.65
CA GLY A 51 27.33 -1.41 -20.61
C GLY A 51 26.67 -1.96 -19.33
N GLN A 52 27.31 -2.93 -18.67
CA GLN A 52 26.86 -3.56 -17.42
C GLN A 52 27.70 -3.17 -16.20
N SER A 53 28.55 -2.15 -16.32
CA SER A 53 29.53 -1.76 -15.31
C SER A 53 28.93 -1.35 -13.95
N ILE A 54 27.63 -1.02 -13.91
CA ILE A 54 26.88 -0.74 -12.68
C ILE A 54 27.07 -1.82 -11.59
N ILE A 55 27.21 -3.09 -11.97
CA ILE A 55 27.41 -4.19 -11.01
C ILE A 55 28.68 -3.98 -10.20
N LEU A 56 29.75 -3.48 -10.83
CA LEU A 56 31.03 -3.20 -10.16
C LEU A 56 30.90 -2.01 -9.19
N PHE A 57 30.12 -0.98 -9.55
CA PHE A 57 29.83 0.15 -8.67
C PHE A 57 29.01 -0.26 -7.45
N ILE A 58 27.96 -1.09 -7.64
CA ILE A 58 27.13 -1.58 -6.54
C ILE A 58 27.97 -2.35 -5.50
N ASN A 59 28.92 -3.16 -5.99
CA ASN A 59 29.87 -3.91 -5.18
C ASN A 59 31.06 -3.06 -4.67
N GLN A 60 31.05 -1.73 -4.85
CA GLN A 60 32.06 -0.80 -4.34
C GLN A 60 33.51 -1.12 -4.80
N VAL A 61 33.66 -1.55 -6.06
CA VAL A 61 34.99 -1.83 -6.62
C VAL A 61 35.79 -0.53 -6.76
N LYS A 62 37.03 -0.52 -6.24
CA LYS A 62 37.92 0.65 -6.30
C LYS A 62 38.32 1.03 -7.75
N PRO A 63 38.59 2.32 -8.07
CA PRO A 63 38.80 2.78 -9.45
C PRO A 63 39.86 2.02 -10.26
N LEU A 64 41.02 1.70 -9.66
CA LEU A 64 42.07 0.96 -10.37
C LEU A 64 41.64 -0.49 -10.67
N ARG A 65 40.95 -1.13 -9.71
CA ARG A 65 40.42 -2.51 -9.86
C ARG A 65 39.24 -2.57 -10.82
N PHE A 66 38.50 -1.47 -10.98
CA PHE A 66 37.38 -1.37 -11.91
C PHE A 66 37.85 -1.59 -13.36
N VAL A 67 38.95 -0.94 -13.78
CA VAL A 67 39.51 -1.12 -15.14
C VAL A 67 39.95 -2.57 -15.38
N PHE A 68 40.66 -3.18 -14.42
CA PHE A 68 41.05 -4.58 -14.53
C PHE A 68 39.85 -5.53 -14.51
N SER A 69 38.80 -5.19 -13.77
CA SER A 69 37.54 -5.96 -13.73
C SER A 69 36.84 -5.96 -15.09
N LEU A 70 36.82 -4.83 -15.80
CA LEU A 70 36.29 -4.76 -17.16
C LEU A 70 37.09 -5.65 -18.13
N LEU A 71 38.42 -5.64 -18.03
CA LEU A 71 39.30 -6.44 -18.88
C LEU A 71 39.13 -7.95 -18.63
N ILE A 72 39.06 -8.38 -17.37
CA ILE A 72 38.84 -9.80 -17.06
C ILE A 72 37.44 -10.25 -17.48
N SER A 73 36.41 -9.39 -17.34
CA SER A 73 35.06 -9.69 -17.85
C SER A 73 35.05 -9.88 -19.37
N ALA A 74 35.76 -9.03 -20.12
CA ALA A 74 35.91 -9.19 -21.57
C ALA A 74 36.60 -10.51 -21.94
N PHE A 75 37.63 -10.90 -21.19
CA PHE A 75 38.35 -12.16 -21.39
C PHE A 75 37.47 -13.38 -21.08
N LEU A 76 36.77 -13.38 -19.96
CA LEU A 76 35.83 -14.44 -19.59
C LEU A 76 34.68 -14.57 -20.61
N PHE A 77 34.21 -13.45 -21.16
CA PHE A 77 33.22 -13.43 -22.22
C PHE A 77 33.74 -14.10 -23.50
N ALA A 78 34.96 -13.79 -23.94
CA ALA A 78 35.58 -14.43 -25.10
C ALA A 78 35.78 -15.94 -24.90
N PHE A 79 36.08 -16.37 -23.66
CA PHE A 79 36.15 -17.78 -23.32
C PHE A 79 34.76 -18.46 -23.41
N GLY A 80 33.70 -17.81 -22.91
CA GLY A 80 32.33 -18.28 -23.06
C GLY A 80 31.91 -18.44 -24.53
N PHE A 81 32.32 -17.51 -25.40
CA PHE A 81 32.15 -17.62 -26.85
C PHE A 81 32.84 -18.87 -27.42
N LEU A 82 34.10 -19.13 -27.07
CA LEU A 82 34.81 -20.32 -27.55
C LEU A 82 34.10 -21.62 -27.15
N PHE A 83 33.51 -21.67 -25.95
CA PHE A 83 32.68 -22.80 -25.51
C PHE A 83 31.38 -22.93 -26.31
N LEU A 84 30.75 -21.81 -26.67
CA LEU A 84 29.58 -21.82 -27.56
C LEU A 84 29.93 -22.35 -28.96
N VAL A 85 31.06 -21.92 -29.53
CA VAL A 85 31.55 -22.41 -30.82
C VAL A 85 31.86 -23.90 -30.75
N PHE A 86 32.56 -24.34 -29.69
CA PHE A 86 32.92 -25.74 -29.49
C PHE A 86 31.68 -26.64 -29.33
N SER A 87 30.70 -26.23 -28.53
CA SER A 87 29.44 -26.96 -28.36
C SER A 87 28.63 -27.04 -29.65
N THR A 88 28.59 -25.95 -30.43
CA THR A 88 27.94 -25.94 -31.75
C THR A 88 28.67 -26.85 -32.74
N TRP A 89 30.00 -26.86 -32.71
CA TRP A 89 30.83 -27.74 -33.55
C TRP A 89 30.66 -29.23 -33.21
N LEU A 90 30.48 -29.59 -31.93
CA LEU A 90 30.21 -30.98 -31.56
C LEU A 90 28.95 -31.53 -32.25
N ILE A 91 27.96 -30.68 -32.48
CA ILE A 91 26.74 -31.04 -33.20
C ILE A 91 27.04 -31.26 -34.69
N THR A 92 27.99 -30.52 -35.28
CA THR A 92 28.42 -30.71 -36.69
C THR A 92 29.21 -32.00 -36.91
N LEU A 93 29.54 -32.74 -35.85
CA LEU A 93 30.20 -34.06 -35.94
C LEU A 93 29.21 -35.24 -35.96
N LEU A 94 27.92 -35.00 -35.70
CA LEU A 94 26.93 -36.07 -35.66
C LEU A 94 26.68 -36.64 -37.08
N PRO A 95 26.42 -37.96 -37.23
CA PRO A 95 26.33 -38.60 -38.55
C PRO A 95 25.24 -38.06 -39.48
N TRP A 96 24.24 -37.38 -38.92
CA TRP A 96 23.07 -36.81 -39.60
C TRP A 96 23.12 -35.28 -39.68
N SER A 97 24.30 -34.70 -39.45
CA SER A 97 24.55 -33.27 -39.34
C SER A 97 25.35 -32.71 -40.53
N THR A 98 25.47 -31.39 -40.60
CA THR A 98 26.31 -30.68 -41.59
C THR A 98 27.77 -30.68 -41.17
N THR A 99 28.70 -30.73 -42.12
CA THR A 99 30.14 -30.60 -41.80
C THR A 99 30.60 -29.14 -41.82
N ALA A 100 31.16 -28.64 -40.73
CA ALA A 100 31.83 -27.34 -40.65
C ALA A 100 33.20 -27.48 -39.98
N SER A 101 34.21 -26.78 -40.49
CA SER A 101 35.52 -26.73 -39.83
C SER A 101 35.44 -25.84 -38.58
N LEU A 102 36.13 -26.22 -37.49
CA LEU A 102 36.16 -25.43 -36.26
C LEU A 102 36.72 -24.00 -36.49
N PRO A 103 37.78 -23.78 -37.30
CA PRO A 103 38.27 -22.44 -37.61
C PRO A 103 37.26 -21.58 -38.38
N SER A 104 36.60 -22.14 -39.42
CA SER A 104 35.60 -21.40 -40.20
C SER A 104 34.36 -21.08 -39.37
N LEU A 105 33.93 -22.00 -38.49
CA LEU A 105 32.83 -21.77 -37.57
C LEU A 105 33.17 -20.69 -36.53
N THR A 106 34.40 -20.70 -36.01
CA THR A 106 34.90 -19.66 -35.09
C THR A 106 34.90 -18.29 -35.76
N ALA A 107 35.35 -18.19 -37.02
CA ALA A 107 35.35 -16.93 -37.75
C ALA A 107 33.93 -16.40 -38.00
N VAL A 108 33.03 -17.25 -38.49
CA VAL A 108 31.66 -16.88 -38.84
C VAL A 108 30.83 -16.50 -37.61
N LEU A 109 30.86 -17.33 -36.56
CA LEU A 109 30.14 -17.02 -35.33
C LEU A 109 30.78 -15.84 -34.59
N GLY A 110 32.10 -15.67 -34.65
CA GLY A 110 32.79 -14.52 -34.05
C GLY A 110 32.43 -13.20 -34.72
N LEU A 111 32.29 -13.18 -36.05
CA LEU A 111 31.82 -12.01 -36.79
C LEU A 111 30.36 -11.64 -36.47
N SER A 112 29.56 -12.61 -36.01
CA SER A 112 28.17 -12.36 -35.62
C SER A 112 28.02 -11.48 -34.38
N TYR A 113 29.09 -11.31 -33.58
CA TYR A 113 29.12 -10.45 -32.38
C TYR A 113 29.25 -8.95 -32.68
N VAL A 114 29.35 -8.55 -33.96
CA VAL A 114 29.48 -7.14 -34.36
C VAL A 114 28.42 -6.21 -33.73
N PRO A 115 27.12 -6.57 -33.60
CA PRO A 115 26.14 -5.71 -32.93
C PRO A 115 26.52 -5.41 -31.47
N LEU A 116 27.16 -6.37 -30.79
CA LEU A 116 27.55 -6.21 -29.40
C LEU A 116 28.77 -5.27 -29.22
N LEU A 117 29.43 -4.81 -30.29
CA LEU A 117 30.38 -3.71 -30.22
C LEU A 117 29.72 -2.42 -29.69
N PHE A 118 28.41 -2.27 -29.87
CA PHE A 118 27.63 -1.13 -29.38
C PHE A 118 27.03 -1.34 -27.98
N SER A 119 27.37 -2.43 -27.29
CA SER A 119 26.82 -2.75 -25.96
C SER A 119 27.19 -1.72 -24.88
N PHE A 120 28.21 -0.89 -25.10
CA PHE A 120 28.56 0.23 -24.20
C PHE A 120 27.40 1.23 -24.08
N LEU A 121 26.54 1.37 -25.12
CA LEU A 121 25.30 2.14 -25.06
C LEU A 121 24.30 1.56 -24.06
N GLY A 122 24.52 0.34 -23.58
CA GLY A 122 23.82 -0.23 -22.44
C GLY A 122 23.97 0.62 -21.17
N ALA A 123 25.06 1.37 -21.00
CA ALA A 123 25.24 2.27 -19.86
C ALA A 123 24.39 3.55 -19.95
N PHE A 124 23.72 3.79 -21.09
CA PHE A 124 22.85 4.94 -21.28
C PHE A 124 21.62 4.83 -20.34
N PRO A 125 21.25 5.90 -19.63
CA PRO A 125 20.12 5.87 -18.69
C PRO A 125 18.80 5.66 -19.42
N TYR A 126 17.94 4.83 -18.84
CA TYR A 126 16.61 4.43 -19.31
C TYR A 126 16.60 3.60 -20.60
N LEU A 127 17.24 4.07 -21.69
CA LEU A 127 17.26 3.40 -22.99
C LEU A 127 18.27 2.24 -23.09
N GLY A 128 19.25 2.17 -22.19
CA GLY A 128 20.34 1.20 -22.27
C GLY A 128 19.88 -0.26 -22.28
N MET A 129 18.90 -0.63 -21.44
CA MET A 129 18.37 -2.01 -21.40
C MET A 129 17.61 -2.38 -22.69
N PRO A 130 16.66 -1.56 -23.21
CA PRO A 130 16.09 -1.76 -24.53
C PRO A 130 17.15 -1.93 -25.64
N ILE A 131 18.18 -1.08 -25.65
CA ILE A 131 19.27 -1.16 -26.63
C ILE A 131 19.99 -2.51 -26.52
N LEU A 132 20.39 -2.93 -25.32
CA LEU A 132 21.05 -4.23 -25.10
C LEU A 132 20.19 -5.41 -25.58
N ASN A 133 18.87 -5.36 -25.36
CA ASN A 133 17.96 -6.40 -25.83
C ASN A 133 17.90 -6.46 -27.35
N ILE A 134 17.80 -5.31 -28.02
CA ILE A 134 17.80 -5.23 -29.49
C ILE A 134 19.12 -5.76 -30.05
N LEU A 135 20.27 -5.32 -29.51
CA LEU A 135 21.60 -5.79 -29.95
C LEU A 135 21.78 -7.30 -29.73
N SER A 136 21.24 -7.84 -28.63
CA SER A 136 21.30 -9.27 -28.33
C SER A 136 20.47 -10.10 -29.31
N ILE A 137 19.26 -9.64 -29.66
CA ILE A 137 18.43 -10.26 -30.70
C ILE A 137 19.14 -10.19 -32.06
N TRP A 138 19.75 -9.05 -32.38
CA TRP A 138 20.47 -8.87 -33.63
C TRP A 138 21.69 -9.81 -33.74
N ASN A 139 22.45 -9.97 -32.65
CA ASN A 139 23.54 -10.94 -32.57
C ASN A 139 23.05 -12.37 -32.84
N LEU A 140 21.95 -12.79 -32.22
CA LEU A 140 21.37 -14.11 -32.47
C LEU A 140 20.98 -14.30 -33.94
N LEU A 141 20.34 -13.30 -34.56
CA LEU A 141 19.97 -13.37 -35.98
C LEU A 141 21.21 -13.49 -36.88
N LEU A 142 22.29 -12.76 -36.57
CA LEU A 142 23.55 -12.88 -37.32
C LEU A 142 24.23 -14.23 -37.12
N MET A 143 24.18 -14.82 -35.93
CA MET A 143 24.72 -16.17 -35.70
C MET A 143 24.02 -17.20 -36.58
N VAL A 144 22.70 -17.12 -36.66
CA VAL A 144 21.87 -18.02 -37.49
C VAL A 144 22.17 -17.82 -38.97
N PHE A 145 22.22 -16.57 -39.42
CA PHE A 145 22.52 -16.22 -40.80
C PHE A 145 23.93 -16.64 -41.22
N GLY A 146 24.92 -16.36 -40.37
CA GLY A 146 26.31 -16.75 -40.58
C GLY A 146 26.46 -18.27 -40.68
N PHE A 147 25.84 -19.01 -39.76
CA PHE A 147 25.87 -20.48 -39.78
C PHE A 147 25.23 -21.05 -41.06
N SER A 148 24.08 -20.51 -41.47
CA SER A 148 23.39 -20.88 -42.72
C SER A 148 24.28 -20.59 -43.94
N THR A 149 24.93 -19.43 -43.99
CA THR A 149 25.84 -19.03 -45.07
C THR A 149 27.07 -19.95 -45.16
N LEU A 150 27.61 -20.38 -44.01
CA LEU A 150 28.78 -21.26 -43.95
C LEU A 150 28.47 -22.70 -44.40
N THR A 151 27.32 -23.24 -43.99
CA THR A 151 26.99 -24.67 -44.14
C THR A 151 26.01 -24.97 -45.27
N GLY A 152 25.39 -23.94 -45.85
CA GLY A 152 24.42 -24.07 -46.95
C GLY A 152 23.04 -24.59 -46.52
N VAL A 153 22.78 -24.76 -45.22
CA VAL A 153 21.45 -25.19 -44.73
C VAL A 153 20.46 -24.04 -44.65
N SER A 154 19.17 -24.38 -44.64
CA SER A 154 18.09 -23.40 -44.45
C SER A 154 18.24 -22.65 -43.12
N ILE A 155 17.75 -21.40 -43.09
CA ILE A 155 17.76 -20.53 -41.90
C ILE A 155 17.09 -21.21 -40.69
N LEU A 156 16.00 -21.95 -40.92
CA LEU A 156 15.29 -22.68 -39.85
C LEU A 156 16.16 -23.79 -39.24
N ASN A 157 16.88 -24.53 -40.07
CA ASN A 157 17.80 -25.57 -39.59
C ASN A 157 19.00 -24.94 -38.87
N ALA A 158 19.56 -23.85 -39.42
CA ALA A 158 20.63 -23.09 -38.78
C ALA A 158 20.22 -22.55 -37.40
N PHE A 159 18.97 -22.08 -37.25
CA PHE A 159 18.41 -21.68 -35.95
C PHE A 159 18.41 -22.86 -34.98
N GLY A 160 17.98 -24.05 -35.43
CA GLY A 160 18.08 -25.28 -34.66
C GLY A 160 19.50 -25.56 -34.17
N TYR A 161 20.51 -25.49 -35.04
CA TYR A 161 21.91 -25.72 -34.67
C TYR A 161 22.43 -24.74 -33.60
N VAL A 162 22.14 -23.44 -33.75
CA VAL A 162 22.57 -22.41 -32.78
C VAL A 162 21.86 -22.62 -31.43
N VAL A 163 20.56 -22.91 -31.43
CA VAL A 163 19.80 -23.17 -30.19
C VAL A 163 20.25 -24.46 -29.50
N PHE A 164 20.41 -25.56 -30.25
CA PHE A 164 20.93 -26.81 -29.68
C PHE A 164 22.36 -26.65 -29.17
N GLY A 165 23.22 -25.90 -29.87
CA GLY A 165 24.56 -25.55 -29.41
C GLY A 165 24.53 -24.82 -28.06
N TRP A 166 23.62 -23.85 -27.92
CA TRP A 166 23.39 -23.17 -26.65
C TRP A 166 22.85 -24.11 -25.55
N ILE A 167 21.94 -25.05 -25.86
CA ILE A 167 21.46 -26.05 -24.90
C ILE A 167 22.61 -26.95 -24.43
N VAL A 168 23.44 -27.44 -25.36
CA VAL A 168 24.62 -28.24 -25.04
C VAL A 168 25.61 -27.45 -24.18
N LEU A 169 25.80 -26.16 -24.48
CA LEU A 169 26.60 -25.26 -23.64
C LEU A 169 26.06 -25.19 -22.20
N GLN A 170 24.74 -25.02 -22.01
CA GLN A 170 24.13 -25.00 -20.68
C GLN A 170 24.36 -26.31 -19.92
N LEU A 171 24.17 -27.46 -20.59
CA LEU A 171 24.42 -28.78 -20.00
C LEU A 171 25.89 -28.98 -19.62
N LEU A 172 26.83 -28.54 -20.48
CA LEU A 172 28.26 -28.59 -20.20
C LEU A 172 28.64 -27.67 -19.03
N GLN A 173 28.09 -26.45 -18.95
CA GLN A 173 28.33 -25.53 -17.84
C GLN A 173 27.83 -26.07 -16.49
N GLN A 174 26.70 -26.78 -16.49
CA GLN A 174 26.13 -27.36 -15.28
C GLN A 174 26.81 -28.66 -14.82
N THR A 175 27.55 -29.33 -15.71
CA THR A 175 28.23 -30.62 -15.43
C THR A 175 29.74 -30.45 -15.30
N ILE A 176 30.48 -30.51 -16.41
CA ILE A 176 31.94 -30.53 -16.46
C ILE A 176 32.53 -29.10 -16.35
N GLY A 177 31.75 -28.08 -16.69
CA GLY A 177 32.14 -26.67 -16.70
C GLY A 177 32.06 -25.96 -15.35
N GLN A 178 31.44 -26.56 -14.31
CA GLN A 178 31.33 -25.91 -13.00
C GLN A 178 32.68 -25.53 -12.35
N PRO A 179 33.73 -26.37 -12.38
CA PRO A 179 35.03 -25.99 -11.83
C PRO A 179 35.64 -24.78 -12.56
N ILE A 180 35.43 -24.69 -13.88
CA ILE A 180 35.91 -23.59 -14.73
C ILE A 180 35.12 -22.31 -14.45
N ALA A 181 33.80 -22.41 -14.30
CA ALA A 181 32.95 -21.28 -13.91
C ALA A 181 33.32 -20.75 -12.51
N LYS A 182 33.56 -21.65 -11.54
CA LYS A 182 34.06 -21.28 -10.20
C LYS A 182 35.45 -20.64 -10.24
N LEU A 183 36.34 -21.11 -11.11
CA LEU A 183 37.65 -20.48 -11.33
C LEU A 183 37.49 -19.06 -11.92
N GLY A 184 36.62 -18.90 -12.93
CA GLY A 184 36.31 -17.60 -13.51
C GLY A 184 35.74 -16.62 -12.48
N GLN A 185 34.83 -17.08 -11.62
CA GLN A 185 34.28 -16.28 -10.52
C GLN A 185 35.34 -15.91 -9.49
N ARG A 186 36.23 -16.84 -9.10
CA ARG A 186 37.35 -16.54 -8.20
C ARG A 186 38.30 -15.49 -8.78
N LEU A 187 38.64 -15.61 -10.06
CA LEU A 187 39.47 -14.62 -10.77
C LEU A 187 38.78 -13.25 -10.79
N ALA A 188 37.48 -13.20 -11.11
CA ALA A 188 36.72 -11.96 -11.09
C ALA A 188 36.69 -11.31 -9.69
N ASN A 189 36.42 -12.08 -8.63
CA ASN A 189 36.44 -11.60 -7.24
C ASN A 189 37.84 -11.13 -6.81
N THR A 190 38.90 -11.84 -7.22
CA THR A 190 40.28 -11.45 -6.88
C THR A 190 40.67 -10.13 -7.55
N VAL A 191 40.30 -9.96 -8.81
CA VAL A 191 40.58 -8.73 -9.58
C VAL A 191 39.76 -7.55 -9.08
N ALA A 192 38.47 -7.75 -8.79
CA ALA A 192 37.61 -6.75 -8.16
C ALA A 192 38.04 -6.45 -6.71
N GLY A 193 38.62 -7.46 -6.05
CA GLY A 193 39.09 -7.46 -4.68
C GLY A 193 37.99 -7.27 -3.63
N VAL A 194 36.77 -7.68 -4.00
CA VAL A 194 35.55 -7.83 -3.21
C VAL A 194 34.81 -9.05 -3.74
N ASP A 195 33.96 -9.67 -2.93
CA ASP A 195 33.09 -10.74 -3.40
C ASP A 195 31.95 -10.17 -4.23
N LEU A 196 32.00 -10.37 -5.56
CA LEU A 196 31.03 -9.81 -6.48
C LEU A 196 29.68 -10.53 -6.35
N GLU A 197 28.70 -9.82 -5.81
CA GLU A 197 27.31 -10.26 -5.85
C GLU A 197 26.69 -9.89 -7.20
N THR A 198 26.29 -10.92 -7.94
CA THR A 198 25.77 -10.79 -9.31
C THR A 198 24.32 -11.24 -9.43
N THR A 199 23.75 -11.85 -8.36
CA THR A 199 22.35 -12.24 -8.37
C THR A 199 21.44 -11.05 -8.12
N ARG A 200 20.31 -11.00 -8.82
CA ARG A 200 19.33 -9.91 -8.66
C ARG A 200 18.87 -9.74 -7.21
N ARG A 201 18.70 -10.86 -6.48
CA ARG A 201 18.28 -10.86 -5.06
C ARG A 201 19.39 -10.32 -4.16
N GLY A 202 20.62 -10.81 -4.32
CA GLY A 202 21.76 -10.33 -3.54
C GLY A 202 22.04 -8.84 -3.77
N ILE A 203 22.00 -8.37 -5.01
CA ILE A 203 22.13 -6.95 -5.36
C ILE A 203 21.04 -6.10 -4.67
N THR A 204 19.79 -6.58 -4.70
CA THR A 204 18.66 -5.86 -4.05
C THR A 204 18.83 -5.81 -2.53
N ASN A 205 19.39 -6.87 -1.92
CA ASN A 205 19.68 -6.89 -0.49
C ASN A 205 20.79 -5.89 -0.13
N ILE A 206 21.90 -5.86 -0.88
CA ILE A 206 23.00 -4.89 -0.65
C ILE A 206 22.47 -3.45 -0.68
N VAL A 207 21.63 -3.12 -1.65
CA VAL A 207 21.03 -1.79 -1.77
C VAL A 207 20.12 -1.50 -0.56
N ASN A 208 19.28 -2.45 -0.14
CA ASN A 208 18.36 -2.26 0.98
C ASN A 208 19.06 -2.22 2.35
N GLU A 209 20.03 -3.11 2.60
CA GLU A 209 20.79 -3.17 3.86
C GLU A 209 21.59 -1.89 4.07
N ARG A 210 22.24 -1.37 3.02
CA ARG A 210 22.93 -0.09 3.12
C ARG A 210 21.97 1.07 3.28
N ALA A 211 20.81 1.05 2.62
CA ALA A 211 19.77 2.04 2.86
C ALA A 211 19.23 2.03 4.29
N GLN A 212 19.25 0.88 4.97
CA GLN A 212 18.94 0.79 6.39
C GLN A 212 20.09 1.34 7.25
N ALA A 213 21.31 0.89 7.01
CA ALA A 213 22.49 1.33 7.78
C ALA A 213 22.73 2.83 7.67
N SER A 214 22.51 3.42 6.49
CA SER A 214 22.72 4.84 6.24
C SER A 214 21.80 5.71 7.10
N SER A 215 20.54 5.34 7.29
CA SER A 215 19.59 6.12 8.11
C SER A 215 19.99 6.27 9.59
N THR A 216 20.66 5.26 10.17
CA THR A 216 21.23 5.30 11.53
C THR A 216 22.51 6.12 11.59
N VAL A 217 23.43 5.93 10.65
CA VAL A 217 24.69 6.69 10.58
C VAL A 217 24.44 8.18 10.34
N TRP A 218 23.49 8.52 9.47
CA TRP A 218 23.10 9.91 9.19
C TRP A 218 22.55 10.63 10.42
N LYS A 219 21.89 9.90 11.32
CA LYS A 219 21.35 10.46 12.55
C LYS A 219 22.44 10.75 13.56
N GLU A 220 23.39 9.83 13.72
CA GLU A 220 24.54 9.97 14.63
C GLU A 220 25.51 11.06 14.12
N GLU A 221 25.88 11.03 12.84
CA GLU A 221 26.83 11.97 12.24
C GLU A 221 26.28 13.42 12.17
N LEU A 222 24.98 13.59 11.88
CA LEU A 222 24.32 14.90 11.94
C LEU A 222 24.23 15.42 13.39
N GLN A 223 23.94 14.54 14.37
CA GLN A 223 23.87 14.95 15.78
C GLN A 223 25.24 15.40 16.31
N ASP A 224 26.29 14.63 16.02
CA ASP A 224 27.68 14.97 16.39
C ASP A 224 28.11 16.28 15.73
N ARG A 225 27.83 16.48 14.42
CA ARG A 225 28.16 17.73 13.72
C ARG A 225 27.30 18.92 14.14
N MET A 226 26.01 18.75 14.44
CA MET A 226 25.19 19.82 15.02
C MET A 226 25.69 20.21 16.41
N GLN A 227 26.25 19.26 17.17
CA GLN A 227 26.95 19.55 18.42
C GLN A 227 28.25 20.32 18.18
N GLU A 228 29.05 19.96 17.17
CA GLU A 228 30.24 20.72 16.76
C GLU A 228 29.90 22.15 16.28
N LEU A 229 28.90 22.31 15.41
CA LEU A 229 28.42 23.61 14.93
C LEU A 229 27.84 24.49 16.05
N ARG A 230 27.20 23.87 17.05
CA ARG A 230 26.72 24.59 18.26
C ARG A 230 27.83 24.90 19.26
N SER A 231 28.99 24.24 19.17
CA SER A 231 30.15 24.45 20.07
C SER A 231 31.30 25.24 19.43
N GLY A 232 31.25 25.54 18.12
CA GLY A 232 32.21 26.36 17.39
C GLY A 232 31.95 27.87 17.47
N ASN A 233 33.01 28.66 17.73
CA ASN A 233 33.01 30.10 17.97
C ASN A 233 32.30 30.97 16.92
N LEU A 234 31.25 31.67 17.36
CA LEU A 234 30.47 32.66 16.61
C LEU A 234 31.15 34.05 16.49
N SER A 235 32.49 34.13 16.39
CA SER A 235 33.23 35.40 16.47
C SER A 235 34.13 35.77 15.27
N GLU A 236 34.22 34.98 14.19
CA GLU A 236 35.12 35.30 13.08
C GLU A 236 34.47 35.46 11.69
N ALA A 237 33.14 35.41 11.57
CA ALA A 237 32.44 35.55 10.29
C ALA A 237 31.65 36.86 10.11
N ILE A 238 31.69 37.78 11.07
CA ILE A 238 31.05 39.09 10.96
C ILE A 238 32.10 40.14 11.32
N LEU A 239 32.81 40.65 10.32
CA LEU A 239 33.41 42.00 10.20
C LEU A 239 34.55 41.96 9.16
N GLY A 240 34.17 42.02 7.89
CA GLY A 240 35.05 42.35 6.77
C GLY A 240 34.39 43.42 5.90
N ASP A 241 34.95 44.62 5.94
CA ASP A 241 34.69 45.81 5.12
C ASP A 241 33.42 46.65 5.34
N GLY A 242 33.60 47.73 6.11
CA GLY A 242 32.71 48.89 6.16
C GLY A 242 33.44 50.14 6.71
N VAL A 243 33.83 51.03 5.81
CA VAL A 243 34.47 52.34 6.06
C VAL A 243 33.58 53.26 6.91
N LEU A 244 34.16 53.96 7.91
CA LEU A 244 34.04 55.43 8.19
C LEU A 244 34.42 55.82 9.65
N GLY A 245 35.44 56.68 9.80
CA GLY A 245 35.39 57.90 10.64
C GLY A 245 35.84 57.90 12.13
N ASN A 246 37.11 58.28 12.36
CA ASN A 246 37.63 59.37 13.26
C ASN A 246 37.22 59.50 14.77
N PRO A 247 37.99 60.22 15.62
CA PRO A 247 39.38 60.04 16.06
C PRO A 247 39.52 60.21 17.63
N GLU A 248 40.74 60.42 18.14
CA GLU A 248 41.11 60.86 19.53
C GLU A 248 41.35 59.72 20.55
N THR A 249 42.39 59.67 21.39
CA THR A 249 43.45 60.61 21.80
C THR A 249 44.59 59.83 22.49
N ALA A 250 45.81 60.39 22.38
CA ALA A 250 46.99 60.41 23.28
C ALA A 250 47.18 59.33 24.39
N GLY A 251 48.37 58.81 24.66
CA GLY A 251 49.74 59.14 24.24
C GLY A 251 50.78 58.40 25.11
N ASP A 252 52.04 58.46 24.66
CA ASP A 252 53.32 58.46 25.40
C ASP A 252 53.57 57.47 26.55
N ARG A 253 54.75 56.87 26.80
CA ARG A 253 56.05 56.63 26.14
C ARG A 253 56.86 55.82 27.21
N PRO A 254 57.97 55.16 26.86
CA PRO A 254 58.70 54.14 27.65
C PRO A 254 59.93 54.78 28.37
N PRO A 255 61.09 54.12 28.68
CA PRO A 255 61.50 52.70 28.72
C PRO A 255 62.41 52.29 29.93
N THR A 256 63.00 51.08 29.84
CA THR A 256 64.41 50.68 30.16
C THR A 256 64.75 49.89 31.47
N PRO A 257 65.83 49.04 31.50
CA PRO A 257 65.71 47.57 31.43
C PRO A 257 66.63 46.79 32.42
N LEU A 258 66.69 45.44 32.29
CA LEU A 258 67.86 44.53 32.40
C LEU A 258 67.36 43.06 32.52
N GLU A 259 67.38 42.29 31.41
CA GLU A 259 68.35 41.24 31.03
C GLU A 259 68.24 39.88 31.77
N SER A 260 67.85 38.83 31.03
CA SER A 260 68.66 37.61 30.84
C SER A 260 68.07 36.65 29.78
N VAL A 261 68.96 36.25 28.85
CA VAL A 261 68.99 35.04 27.99
C VAL A 261 67.90 34.83 26.92
N ALA A 262 68.31 35.10 25.67
CA ALA A 262 67.66 34.72 24.43
C ALA A 262 68.00 33.29 23.99
N THR A 263 67.00 32.57 23.47
CA THR A 263 67.17 31.59 22.38
C THR A 263 66.06 31.81 21.37
N ALA A 264 66.46 31.87 20.09
CA ALA A 264 65.66 32.32 18.96
C ALA A 264 64.65 31.26 18.50
N ALA A 265 63.40 31.68 18.30
CA ALA A 265 62.44 31.05 17.40
C ALA A 265 61.32 32.05 17.03
N SER A 266 61.61 32.92 16.07
CA SER A 266 60.62 33.68 15.32
C SER A 266 61.07 33.75 13.87
N ALA A 267 60.73 32.69 13.15
CA ALA A 267 60.54 32.65 11.70
C ALA A 267 59.74 31.38 11.44
N THR A 268 58.80 31.42 10.49
CA THR A 268 57.95 30.31 10.01
C THR A 268 56.54 30.20 10.62
N ILE A 269 55.78 31.29 10.66
CA ILE A 269 54.30 31.22 10.61
C ILE A 269 53.79 32.31 9.67
N GLN A 270 54.12 32.16 8.39
CA GLN A 270 53.48 32.89 7.27
C GLN A 270 53.55 32.09 5.96
N THR A 271 53.97 30.82 6.02
CA THR A 271 54.19 29.97 4.84
C THR A 271 53.26 28.75 4.77
N THR A 272 52.49 28.44 5.82
CA THR A 272 51.63 27.24 5.87
C THR A 272 50.22 27.46 5.33
N ASP A 273 49.64 28.66 5.44
CA ASP A 273 48.29 28.93 4.89
C ASP A 273 48.33 29.15 3.37
N PHE A 274 49.33 29.86 2.86
CA PHE A 274 49.59 29.95 1.43
C PHE A 274 49.94 28.58 0.81
N ALA A 275 50.58 27.67 1.55
CA ALA A 275 50.89 26.32 1.06
C ALA A 275 49.66 25.41 1.03
N ARG A 276 48.72 25.52 2.00
CA ARG A 276 47.46 24.76 2.00
C ARG A 276 46.45 25.27 0.97
N GLU A 277 46.38 26.58 0.74
CA GLU A 277 45.58 27.16 -0.36
C GLU A 277 46.19 26.85 -1.72
N ALA A 278 47.52 26.87 -1.85
CA ALA A 278 48.21 26.44 -3.07
C ALA A 278 48.09 24.92 -3.32
N GLU A 279 48.16 24.07 -2.29
CA GLU A 279 47.96 22.62 -2.42
C GLU A 279 46.50 22.27 -2.77
N ARG A 280 45.50 22.93 -2.16
CA ARG A 280 44.08 22.79 -2.58
C ARG A 280 43.89 23.28 -4.03
N GLY A 281 44.42 24.45 -4.39
CA GLY A 281 44.31 25.00 -5.75
C GLY A 281 44.98 24.13 -6.82
N VAL A 282 46.14 23.52 -6.53
CA VAL A 282 46.86 22.61 -7.43
C VAL A 282 46.15 21.25 -7.56
N ASN A 283 45.59 20.72 -6.46
CA ASN A 283 44.86 19.44 -6.48
C ASN A 283 43.53 19.57 -7.24
N THR A 284 42.79 20.68 -7.07
CA THR A 284 41.55 20.96 -7.82
C THR A 284 41.81 21.19 -9.32
N THR A 285 42.91 21.88 -9.66
CA THR A 285 43.33 22.08 -11.06
C THR A 285 43.73 20.76 -11.72
N LEU A 286 44.49 19.92 -11.03
CA LEU A 286 44.89 18.60 -11.53
C LEU A 286 43.69 17.66 -11.71
N LYS A 287 42.76 17.61 -10.74
CA LYS A 287 41.49 16.87 -10.85
C LYS A 287 40.67 17.32 -12.07
N THR A 288 40.61 18.63 -12.31
CA THR A 288 39.92 19.20 -13.47
C THR A 288 40.57 18.81 -14.79
N ILE A 289 41.91 18.87 -14.89
CA ILE A 289 42.66 18.48 -16.09
C ILE A 289 42.46 16.97 -16.38
N LEU A 290 42.56 16.12 -15.36
CA LEU A 290 42.33 14.68 -15.49
C LEU A 290 40.88 14.37 -15.91
N GLY A 291 39.90 15.09 -15.36
CA GLY A 291 38.50 14.99 -15.77
C GLY A 291 38.28 15.35 -17.24
N LEU A 292 38.85 16.47 -17.70
CA LEU A 292 38.77 16.90 -19.10
C LEU A 292 39.48 15.92 -20.05
N LEU A 293 40.65 15.40 -19.66
CA LEU A 293 41.36 14.37 -20.41
C LEU A 293 40.51 13.10 -20.54
N GLY A 294 39.88 12.66 -19.45
CA GLY A 294 38.98 11.51 -19.44
C GLY A 294 37.78 11.70 -20.39
N MET A 295 37.16 12.87 -20.39
CA MET A 295 36.07 13.20 -21.31
C MET A 295 36.53 13.22 -22.78
N ALA A 296 37.72 13.76 -23.06
CA ALA A 296 38.28 13.76 -24.41
C ALA A 296 38.55 12.34 -24.91
N VAL A 297 39.13 11.48 -24.07
CA VAL A 297 39.36 10.06 -24.39
C VAL A 297 38.04 9.33 -24.64
N LEU A 298 37.05 9.50 -23.77
CA LEU A 298 35.72 8.91 -23.95
C LEU A 298 35.08 9.36 -25.27
N THR A 299 35.17 10.65 -25.59
CA THR A 299 34.63 11.21 -26.84
C THR A 299 35.30 10.58 -28.05
N CYS A 300 36.63 10.48 -28.05
CA CYS A 300 37.38 9.81 -29.12
C CYS A 300 36.96 8.33 -29.27
N ILE A 301 36.78 7.61 -28.16
CA ILE A 301 36.31 6.21 -28.18
C ILE A 301 34.92 6.12 -28.81
N VAL A 302 33.98 6.98 -28.42
CA VAL A 302 32.61 7.01 -28.97
C VAL A 302 32.63 7.35 -30.46
N VAL A 303 33.44 8.33 -30.89
CA VAL A 303 33.60 8.68 -32.32
C VAL A 303 34.09 7.48 -33.12
N ILE A 304 35.11 6.78 -32.63
CA ILE A 304 35.65 5.59 -33.29
C ILE A 304 34.60 4.46 -33.32
N ALA A 305 33.92 4.21 -32.20
CA ALA A 305 32.92 3.15 -32.08
C ALA A 305 31.70 3.38 -32.98
N LEU A 306 31.24 4.62 -33.15
CA LEU A 306 30.08 4.97 -33.99
C LEU A 306 30.43 5.15 -35.47
N ARG A 307 31.72 5.18 -35.84
CA ARG A 307 32.16 5.33 -37.23
C ARG A 307 31.56 4.29 -38.20
N PRO A 308 31.48 2.99 -37.88
CA PRO A 308 30.90 1.99 -38.78
C PRO A 308 29.42 2.24 -39.05
N VAL A 309 28.66 2.69 -38.04
CA VAL A 309 27.26 3.07 -38.21
C VAL A 309 27.14 4.26 -39.13
N ARG A 310 27.99 5.29 -38.93
CA ARG A 310 28.00 6.48 -39.79
C ARG A 310 28.27 6.12 -41.25
N GLU A 311 29.32 5.33 -41.51
CA GLU A 311 29.72 4.99 -42.87
C GLU A 311 28.71 4.03 -43.53
N ALA A 312 28.17 3.05 -42.80
CA ALA A 312 27.23 2.07 -43.35
C ALA A 312 25.81 2.64 -43.58
N PHE A 313 25.26 3.43 -42.65
CA PHE A 313 23.90 3.98 -42.78
C PHE A 313 23.86 5.31 -43.53
N PHE A 314 24.95 6.09 -43.49
CA PHE A 314 24.99 7.46 -43.99
C PHE A 314 26.16 7.73 -44.94
N GLY A 315 26.81 6.69 -45.46
CA GLY A 315 27.89 6.84 -46.46
C GLY A 315 27.46 7.58 -47.73
N TRP A 316 26.17 7.47 -48.09
CA TRP A 316 25.55 8.23 -49.18
C TRP A 316 25.50 9.73 -48.93
N VAL A 317 25.64 10.21 -47.69
CA VAL A 317 25.70 11.65 -47.39
C VAL A 317 26.93 12.30 -48.05
N ASN A 318 28.00 11.52 -48.29
CA ASN A 318 29.20 12.04 -48.94
C ASN A 318 28.96 12.50 -50.39
N SER A 319 27.90 12.03 -51.05
CA SER A 319 27.52 12.47 -52.41
C SER A 319 26.57 13.69 -52.44
N LEU A 320 26.17 14.24 -51.29
CA LEU A 320 25.29 15.41 -51.19
C LEU A 320 26.06 16.76 -51.32
N PRO A 321 25.36 17.88 -51.60
CA PRO A 321 25.93 19.22 -51.60
C PRO A 321 26.62 19.61 -50.28
N ALA A 322 27.61 20.50 -50.36
CA ALA A 322 28.45 20.89 -49.22
C ALA A 322 27.66 21.39 -48.00
N LEU A 323 26.60 22.18 -48.22
CA LEU A 323 25.75 22.70 -47.14
C LEU A 323 25.03 21.58 -46.37
N ILE A 324 24.48 20.59 -47.09
CA ILE A 324 23.78 19.45 -46.46
C ILE A 324 24.76 18.57 -45.70
N ARG A 325 25.96 18.36 -46.24
CA ARG A 325 27.05 17.64 -45.55
C ARG A 325 27.49 18.37 -44.29
N LEU A 326 27.57 19.69 -44.31
CA LEU A 326 27.89 20.50 -43.13
C LEU A 326 26.80 20.38 -42.07
N ILE A 327 25.52 20.53 -42.45
CA ILE A 327 24.38 20.37 -41.54
C ILE A 327 24.41 18.98 -40.91
N PHE A 328 24.54 17.92 -41.72
CA PHE A 328 24.64 16.55 -41.22
C PHE A 328 25.86 16.36 -40.30
N GLY A 329 27.02 16.93 -40.65
CA GLY A 329 28.22 16.88 -39.83
C GLY A 329 28.00 17.50 -38.45
N LEU A 330 27.37 18.67 -38.40
CA LEU A 330 27.02 19.35 -37.14
C LEU A 330 25.98 18.55 -36.34
N THR A 331 24.95 18.00 -36.99
CA THR A 331 23.97 17.12 -36.35
C THR A 331 24.63 15.88 -35.77
N TRP A 332 25.55 15.25 -36.49
CA TRP A 332 26.27 14.06 -36.04
C TRP A 332 27.17 14.34 -34.84
N VAL A 333 27.85 15.49 -34.83
CA VAL A 333 28.61 15.96 -33.65
C VAL A 333 27.66 16.14 -32.45
N GLY A 334 26.47 16.71 -32.67
CA GLY A 334 25.43 16.80 -31.64
C GLY A 334 25.00 15.43 -31.09
N VAL A 335 24.80 14.43 -31.95
CA VAL A 335 24.49 13.05 -31.53
C VAL A 335 25.60 12.47 -30.66
N ILE A 336 26.86 12.62 -31.07
CA ILE A 336 28.02 12.17 -30.27
C ILE A 336 28.02 12.85 -28.89
N ALA A 337 27.78 14.16 -28.84
CA ALA A 337 27.73 14.90 -27.58
C ALA A 337 26.62 14.38 -26.65
N VAL A 338 25.43 14.09 -27.18
CA VAL A 338 24.32 13.50 -26.41
C VAL A 338 24.65 12.10 -25.89
N VAL A 339 25.29 11.26 -26.71
CA VAL A 339 25.74 9.92 -26.29
C VAL A 339 26.76 10.03 -25.16
N VAL A 340 27.77 10.89 -25.31
CA VAL A 340 28.78 11.11 -24.27
C VAL A 340 28.14 11.65 -22.99
N ALA A 341 27.25 12.64 -23.08
CA ALA A 341 26.54 13.18 -21.93
C ALA A 341 25.70 12.11 -21.20
N GLY A 342 24.99 11.26 -21.95
CA GLY A 342 24.21 10.16 -21.36
C GLY A 342 25.07 9.11 -20.67
N LEU A 343 26.25 8.80 -21.20
CA LEU A 343 27.20 7.88 -20.56
C LEU A 343 27.83 8.46 -19.28
N LEU A 344 27.99 9.78 -19.22
CA LEU A 344 28.52 10.48 -18.04
C LEU A 344 27.45 10.72 -16.96
N ALA A 345 26.18 10.87 -17.35
CA ALA A 345 25.07 11.22 -16.45
C ALA A 345 24.96 10.36 -15.17
N PRO A 346 25.04 9.01 -15.21
CA PRO A 346 24.92 8.21 -14.00
C PRO A 346 26.20 8.17 -13.15
N LEU A 347 27.35 8.66 -13.64
CA LEU A 347 28.64 8.46 -12.96
C LEU A 347 28.74 9.14 -11.60
N GLU A 348 28.12 10.32 -11.43
CA GLU A 348 28.06 11.00 -10.12
C GLU A 348 27.37 10.11 -9.08
N THR A 349 26.23 9.52 -9.45
CA THR A 349 25.48 8.61 -8.57
C THR A 349 26.23 7.33 -8.27
N LEU A 350 26.85 6.76 -9.30
CA LEU A 350 27.58 5.51 -9.19
C LEU A 350 28.85 5.68 -8.36
N GLY A 351 29.58 6.78 -8.55
CA GLY A 351 30.75 7.12 -7.75
C GLY A 351 30.40 7.40 -6.29
N TRP A 352 29.30 8.12 -6.03
CA TRP A 352 28.79 8.37 -4.68
C TRP A 352 28.47 7.07 -3.97
N TRP A 353 27.73 6.18 -4.63
CA TRP A 353 27.45 4.87 -4.07
C TRP A 353 28.73 4.05 -3.85
N ALA A 354 29.67 4.05 -4.80
CA ALA A 354 30.88 3.26 -4.68
C ALA A 354 31.91 3.83 -3.68
N GLY A 355 31.63 4.99 -3.06
CA GLY A 355 32.56 5.65 -2.14
C GLY A 355 33.82 6.19 -2.84
N TRP A 356 33.68 6.61 -4.11
CA TRP A 356 34.79 7.17 -4.89
C TRP A 356 35.02 8.66 -4.62
N TYR A 357 34.02 9.33 -4.06
CA TYR A 357 34.15 10.66 -3.46
C TYR A 357 34.45 10.43 -1.97
N GLU A 358 35.51 11.06 -1.45
CA GLU A 358 35.94 10.94 -0.04
C GLU A 358 34.78 11.31 0.92
N ASP A 359 34.89 10.97 2.23
CA ASP A 359 33.90 11.24 3.29
C ASP A 359 33.60 12.74 3.56
N GLU A 360 33.98 13.63 2.64
CA GLU A 360 33.91 15.09 2.74
C GLU A 360 32.67 15.73 2.10
N VAL A 361 31.77 14.97 1.44
CA VAL A 361 30.57 15.57 0.82
C VAL A 361 29.49 15.80 1.86
N ASP A 362 29.60 16.92 2.56
CA ASP A 362 28.66 17.37 3.57
C ASP A 362 27.38 17.94 2.93
N THR A 363 26.35 17.11 2.81
CA THR A 363 25.02 17.53 2.32
C THR A 363 24.24 18.40 3.31
N THR A 364 24.80 18.70 4.50
CA THR A 364 24.18 19.55 5.55
C THR A 364 24.49 21.03 5.36
N ILE A 365 25.61 21.37 4.70
CA ILE A 365 26.07 22.77 4.50
C ILE A 365 25.07 23.57 3.65
N ASN A 366 24.40 22.94 2.69
CA ASN A 366 23.41 23.57 1.80
C ASN A 366 22.03 22.90 1.85
N ALA A 367 21.58 22.51 3.04
CA ALA A 367 20.35 21.72 3.22
C ALA A 367 19.01 22.50 3.08
N GLY A 368 19.00 23.64 2.39
CA GLY A 368 17.82 24.50 2.26
C GLY A 368 17.42 25.22 3.55
N GLU A 369 16.47 26.14 3.42
CA GLU A 369 15.95 26.98 4.50
C GLU A 369 14.42 27.11 4.40
N LEU A 370 13.78 27.35 5.54
CA LEU A 370 12.34 27.65 5.57
C LEU A 370 12.08 29.00 4.90
N ALA A 371 11.09 29.04 4.01
CA ALA A 371 10.62 30.26 3.40
C ALA A 371 9.85 31.10 4.42
N GLU A 372 10.08 32.41 4.42
CA GLU A 372 9.34 33.35 5.26
C GLU A 372 7.91 33.55 4.73
N PRO A 373 6.91 33.73 5.61
CA PRO A 373 6.99 33.82 7.08
C PRO A 373 7.13 32.46 7.78
N VAL A 374 8.02 32.36 8.79
CA VAL A 374 8.21 31.13 9.60
C VAL A 374 7.52 31.22 10.97
N SER A 375 6.62 30.29 11.25
CA SER A 375 5.98 30.09 12.57
C SER A 375 6.94 29.47 13.60
N ASP A 376 6.59 29.54 14.89
CA ASP A 376 7.37 28.84 15.94
C ASP A 376 7.48 27.33 15.61
N ALA A 377 8.71 26.84 15.52
CA ALA A 377 9.03 25.46 15.13
C ALA A 377 8.36 24.40 16.03
N SER A 378 7.91 24.77 17.24
CA SER A 378 7.18 23.89 18.15
C SER A 378 5.70 23.66 17.78
N GLY A 379 5.16 24.38 16.78
CA GLY A 379 3.75 24.34 16.39
C GLY A 379 3.45 23.85 14.95
N ILE A 380 4.45 23.37 14.19
CA ILE A 380 4.27 23.00 12.78
C ILE A 380 3.45 21.69 12.65
N SER A 381 2.30 21.77 12.00
CA SER A 381 1.40 20.65 11.71
C SER A 381 1.74 19.92 10.40
N ARG A 382 2.45 20.58 9.47
CA ARG A 382 2.89 20.00 8.18
C ARG A 382 4.15 20.66 7.63
N PHE A 383 5.06 19.86 7.10
CA PHE A 383 6.21 20.34 6.33
C PHE A 383 5.97 20.20 4.83
N ILE A 384 6.35 21.20 4.06
CA ILE A 384 6.21 21.23 2.60
C ILE A 384 7.61 21.39 2.02
N VAL A 385 7.96 20.61 0.99
CA VAL A 385 9.29 20.67 0.36
C VAL A 385 9.12 20.93 -1.14
N TYR A 386 9.72 22.01 -1.65
CA TYR A 386 9.69 22.32 -3.07
C TYR A 386 10.89 21.74 -3.81
N LEU A 387 10.63 20.96 -4.87
CA LEU A 387 11.62 20.40 -5.79
C LEU A 387 11.39 20.93 -7.21
N ASP A 388 12.35 21.69 -7.70
CA ASP A 388 12.21 22.44 -8.95
C ASP A 388 12.37 21.60 -10.23
N GLY A 389 11.96 22.20 -11.36
CA GLY A 389 12.05 21.63 -12.70
C GLY A 389 13.46 21.55 -13.28
N ILE A 390 13.56 21.05 -14.51
CA ILE A 390 14.85 20.77 -15.20
C ILE A 390 15.67 22.02 -15.51
N GLY A 391 15.13 23.21 -15.24
CA GLY A 391 15.79 24.49 -15.45
C GLY A 391 16.77 24.90 -14.35
N ILE A 392 16.83 24.21 -13.21
CA ILE A 392 17.72 24.58 -12.09
C ILE A 392 19.18 24.16 -12.31
N SER A 393 20.12 25.02 -11.94
CA SER A 393 21.58 24.79 -12.04
C SER A 393 22.36 25.23 -10.82
N SER A 394 21.83 26.19 -10.05
CA SER A 394 22.35 26.69 -8.76
C SER A 394 21.22 26.70 -7.72
N PHE A 395 21.48 27.25 -6.52
CA PHE A 395 20.45 27.45 -5.50
C PHE A 395 19.51 28.63 -5.79
N GLU A 396 19.82 29.45 -6.81
CA GLU A 396 18.98 30.55 -7.26
C GLU A 396 17.90 30.05 -8.23
N TYR A 397 16.65 30.42 -7.96
CA TYR A 397 15.52 30.08 -8.82
C TYR A 397 15.39 31.04 -10.01
N LEU A 398 14.72 30.57 -11.06
CA LEU A 398 14.31 31.43 -12.16
C LEU A 398 13.22 32.41 -11.69
N PRO A 399 13.08 33.61 -12.31
CA PRO A 399 12.16 34.64 -11.85
C PRO A 399 10.69 34.18 -11.68
N ASP A 400 10.20 33.31 -12.56
CA ASP A 400 8.85 32.75 -12.50
C ASP A 400 8.66 31.79 -11.33
N ILE A 401 9.70 31.03 -10.98
CA ILE A 401 9.69 30.13 -9.82
C ILE A 401 9.82 30.90 -8.52
N GLU A 402 10.66 31.94 -8.49
CA GLU A 402 10.81 32.83 -7.34
C GLU A 402 9.46 33.52 -7.03
N GLU A 403 8.81 34.08 -8.04
CA GLU A 403 7.47 34.70 -7.89
C GLU A 403 6.42 33.69 -7.40
N PHE A 404 6.46 32.44 -7.87
CA PHE A 404 5.60 31.38 -7.37
C PHE A 404 5.83 31.07 -5.89
N LEU A 405 7.09 30.93 -5.46
CA LEU A 405 7.42 30.62 -4.06
C LEU A 405 7.09 31.79 -3.13
N ASP A 406 7.36 33.03 -3.57
CA ASP A 406 7.05 34.25 -2.83
C ASP A 406 5.54 34.50 -2.71
N THR A 407 4.74 33.97 -3.64
CA THR A 407 3.28 33.99 -3.55
C THR A 407 2.73 32.83 -2.70
N LEU A 408 3.38 31.66 -2.75
CA LEU A 408 2.94 30.47 -2.03
C LEU A 408 3.18 30.58 -0.52
N ALA A 409 4.39 30.97 -0.09
CA ALA A 409 4.76 30.96 1.32
C ALA A 409 3.80 31.79 2.20
N PRO A 410 3.41 33.03 1.82
CA PRO A 410 2.44 33.82 2.59
C PRO A 410 0.99 33.32 2.50
N ALA A 411 0.65 32.47 1.53
CA ALA A 411 -0.69 31.91 1.36
C ALA A 411 -0.92 30.62 2.17
N LEU A 412 0.16 30.04 2.73
CA LEU A 412 0.08 28.86 3.58
C LEU A 412 -0.50 29.21 4.95
N PRO A 413 -1.22 28.28 5.61
CA PRO A 413 -1.61 28.45 7.00
C PRO A 413 -0.40 28.62 7.94
N ASP A 414 -0.60 29.38 9.03
CA ASP A 414 0.43 29.68 10.02
C ASP A 414 1.02 28.44 10.72
N ASP A 415 0.44 27.25 10.57
CA ASP A 415 0.95 25.99 11.13
C ASP A 415 1.67 25.11 10.09
N MET A 416 1.93 25.62 8.88
CA MET A 416 2.62 24.88 7.81
C MET A 416 3.92 25.59 7.38
N ALA A 417 4.98 24.81 7.20
CA ALA A 417 6.30 25.36 6.86
C ALA A 417 6.79 24.89 5.49
N LEU A 418 7.22 25.82 4.63
CA LEU A 418 7.76 25.55 3.29
C LEU A 418 9.29 25.55 3.28
N LEU A 419 9.90 24.45 2.88
CA LEU A 419 11.33 24.28 2.66
C LEU A 419 11.67 24.51 1.18
N ARG A 420 12.55 25.48 0.92
CA ARG A 420 13.11 25.81 -0.42
C ARG A 420 14.65 25.74 -0.41
N GLY A 421 15.27 25.82 -1.57
CA GLY A 421 16.73 25.79 -1.74
C GLY A 421 17.33 24.39 -1.87
N ILE A 422 16.57 23.40 -2.36
CA ILE A 422 17.06 22.04 -2.62
C ILE A 422 17.29 21.85 -4.12
N ILE A 423 18.43 21.27 -4.51
CA ILE A 423 18.75 20.93 -5.91
C ILE A 423 18.44 19.44 -6.15
N PRO A 424 17.31 19.09 -6.80
CA PRO A 424 16.90 17.69 -6.95
C PRO A 424 17.64 16.93 -8.07
N TYR A 425 18.65 17.56 -8.69
CA TYR A 425 19.43 17.00 -9.81
C TYR A 425 20.90 16.70 -9.47
N SER A 426 21.26 16.64 -8.19
CA SER A 426 22.63 16.36 -7.71
C SER A 426 22.58 15.53 -6.42
N VAL A 427 23.16 14.32 -6.41
CA VAL A 427 23.18 13.48 -5.18
C VAL A 427 24.14 14.02 -4.13
N LEU A 428 25.08 14.88 -4.57
CA LEU A 428 26.04 15.57 -3.71
C LEU A 428 25.51 16.93 -3.24
N ASN A 429 24.30 17.31 -3.65
CA ASN A 429 23.72 18.64 -3.45
C ASN A 429 24.65 19.80 -3.90
N SER A 430 25.51 19.55 -4.90
CA SER A 430 26.47 20.53 -5.42
C SER A 430 25.95 21.19 -6.71
N PRO A 431 26.05 22.53 -6.83
CA PRO A 431 25.60 23.26 -8.02
C PRO A 431 26.50 22.99 -9.25
N LEU A 432 26.07 23.41 -10.44
CA LEU A 432 26.77 23.14 -11.70
C LEU A 432 27.91 24.12 -12.00
N ASP A 433 27.88 25.30 -11.40
CA ASP A 433 28.78 26.43 -11.62
C ASP A 433 29.99 26.49 -10.66
N GLU A 434 30.09 25.53 -9.73
CA GLU A 434 31.15 25.41 -8.74
C GLU A 434 31.81 24.01 -8.78
N ASP A 435 33.12 23.95 -8.54
CA ASP A 435 33.92 22.73 -8.31
C ASP A 435 33.72 21.54 -9.28
N ARG A 436 33.41 21.81 -10.55
CA ARG A 436 33.21 20.81 -11.62
C ARG A 436 34.07 21.07 -12.87
N PRO A 437 34.50 20.01 -13.61
CA PRO A 437 35.00 20.17 -14.97
C PRO A 437 33.94 20.85 -15.84
N LEU A 438 34.32 21.95 -16.51
CA LEU A 438 33.44 22.82 -17.31
C LEU A 438 32.55 23.83 -16.54
N SER A 439 32.81 24.13 -15.26
CA SER A 439 32.07 25.18 -14.51
C SER A 439 31.95 26.53 -15.26
N PHE A 440 32.99 26.93 -16.01
CA PHE A 440 32.94 28.14 -16.86
C PHE A 440 31.86 28.09 -17.95
N LEU A 441 31.59 26.91 -18.52
CA LEU A 441 30.56 26.71 -19.54
C LEU A 441 29.17 26.82 -18.92
N TRP A 442 28.99 26.26 -17.73
CA TRP A 442 27.73 26.32 -16.99
C TRP A 442 27.40 27.76 -16.56
N ARG A 443 28.39 28.52 -16.07
CA ARG A 443 28.22 29.97 -15.78
C ARG A 443 27.79 30.77 -17.02
N ALA A 444 28.36 30.45 -18.19
CA ALA A 444 27.98 31.08 -19.44
C ALA A 444 26.57 30.67 -19.91
N ALA A 445 26.19 29.40 -19.72
CA ALA A 445 24.86 28.89 -20.02
C ALA A 445 23.79 29.53 -19.11
N ASP A 446 24.08 29.67 -17.83
CA ASP A 446 23.18 30.30 -16.85
C ASP A 446 22.98 31.77 -17.15
N LYS A 447 24.06 32.52 -17.39
CA LYS A 447 23.95 33.94 -17.78
C LYS A 447 23.11 34.12 -19.06
N ALA A 448 23.25 33.23 -20.03
CA ALA A 448 22.43 33.26 -21.25
C ALA A 448 20.96 32.91 -20.97
N ARG A 449 20.68 31.97 -20.06
CA ARG A 449 19.33 31.52 -19.67
C ARG A 449 18.57 32.59 -18.88
N PHE A 450 19.22 33.24 -17.89
CA PHE A 450 18.61 34.32 -17.12
C PHE A 450 18.25 35.53 -18.01
N ALA A 451 19.01 35.77 -19.08
CA ALA A 451 18.70 36.81 -20.06
C ALA A 451 17.60 36.39 -21.06
N ASN A 452 17.57 35.12 -21.46
CA ASN A 452 16.54 34.57 -22.33
C ASN A 452 16.36 33.05 -22.06
N PRO A 453 15.22 32.63 -21.48
CA PRO A 453 14.93 31.21 -21.20
C PRO A 453 15.00 30.30 -22.43
N MET A 454 14.87 30.85 -23.65
CA MET A 454 14.95 30.12 -24.93
C MET A 454 16.35 30.12 -25.56
N ALA A 455 17.38 30.61 -24.86
CA ALA A 455 18.74 30.64 -25.38
C ALA A 455 19.28 29.22 -25.66
N LEU A 456 19.92 29.03 -26.82
CA LEU A 456 20.48 27.73 -27.25
C LEU A 456 21.55 27.19 -26.28
N LEU A 457 22.28 28.10 -25.62
CA LEU A 457 23.25 27.78 -24.56
C LEU A 457 22.56 27.33 -23.26
N GLY A 458 21.42 27.92 -22.90
CA GLY A 458 20.62 27.52 -21.72
C GLY A 458 19.99 26.14 -21.87
N LEU A 459 19.71 25.69 -23.09
CA LEU A 459 19.19 24.34 -23.39
C LEU A 459 20.14 23.22 -22.92
N LEU A 460 21.45 23.50 -22.78
CA LEU A 460 22.43 22.51 -22.31
C LEU A 460 22.15 22.04 -20.87
N VAL A 461 21.70 22.94 -20.00
CA VAL A 461 21.30 22.59 -18.62
C VAL A 461 20.07 21.67 -18.65
N ASN A 462 19.06 22.02 -19.45
CA ASN A 462 17.85 21.22 -19.60
C ASN A 462 18.17 19.81 -20.13
N ILE A 463 19.04 19.69 -21.13
CA ILE A 463 19.48 18.38 -21.67
C ILE A 463 20.16 17.55 -20.57
N ARG A 464 21.07 18.15 -19.79
CA ARG A 464 21.73 17.47 -18.67
C ARG A 464 20.71 17.00 -17.64
N ASN A 465 19.80 17.87 -17.20
CA ASN A 465 18.82 17.55 -16.16
C ASN A 465 17.78 16.52 -16.65
N VAL A 466 17.40 16.52 -17.94
CA VAL A 466 16.58 15.45 -18.53
C VAL A 466 17.29 14.11 -18.48
N MET A 467 18.61 14.05 -18.70
CA MET A 467 19.37 12.80 -18.51
C MET A 467 19.36 12.35 -17.05
N ILE A 468 19.39 13.27 -16.09
CA ILE A 468 19.25 12.94 -14.66
C ILE A 468 17.84 12.45 -14.32
N VAL A 469 16.79 13.02 -14.91
CA VAL A 469 15.43 12.46 -14.84
C VAL A 469 15.41 11.03 -15.38
N ALA A 470 16.11 10.76 -16.49
CA ALA A 470 16.24 9.40 -17.02
C ALA A 470 17.03 8.47 -16.07
N VAL A 471 18.05 8.97 -15.37
CA VAL A 471 18.79 8.23 -14.32
C VAL A 471 17.85 7.87 -13.17
N SER A 472 17.07 8.82 -12.64
CA SER A 472 16.06 8.60 -11.59
C SER A 472 15.00 7.57 -12.02
N ALA A 473 14.57 7.62 -13.27
CA ALA A 473 13.54 6.74 -13.83
C ALA A 473 14.05 5.34 -14.21
N ASP A 474 15.37 5.14 -14.36
CA ASP A 474 15.97 3.85 -14.72
C ASP A 474 15.91 2.87 -13.54
N LYS A 475 15.53 1.61 -13.80
CA LYS A 475 15.45 0.56 -12.76
C LYS A 475 16.81 0.19 -12.16
N ARG A 476 17.90 0.50 -12.85
CA ARG A 476 19.28 0.19 -12.47
C ARG A 476 19.88 1.32 -11.64
N TYR A 477 19.81 2.54 -12.14
CA TYR A 477 20.43 3.71 -11.51
C TYR A 477 19.49 4.42 -10.51
N GLY A 478 18.19 4.41 -10.78
CA GLY A 478 17.17 5.12 -10.01
C GLY A 478 17.18 4.81 -8.53
N PRO A 479 17.18 3.55 -8.07
CA PRO A 479 17.22 3.25 -6.63
C PRO A 479 18.37 3.93 -5.88
N LEU A 480 19.55 4.01 -6.50
CA LEU A 480 20.73 4.68 -5.94
C LEU A 480 20.54 6.21 -5.94
N TYR A 481 20.11 6.76 -7.08
CA TYR A 481 19.89 8.19 -7.27
C TYR A 481 18.83 8.74 -6.31
N ASN A 482 17.67 8.08 -6.28
CA ASN A 482 16.48 8.50 -5.56
C ASN A 482 16.70 8.44 -4.04
N GLN A 483 17.53 7.50 -3.57
CA GLN A 483 18.00 7.47 -2.19
C GLN A 483 18.92 8.65 -1.86
N GLY A 484 19.83 9.01 -2.77
CA GLY A 484 20.69 10.20 -2.61
C GLY A 484 19.86 11.48 -2.51
N ILE A 485 18.84 11.66 -3.35
CA ILE A 485 17.94 12.82 -3.24
C ILE A 485 17.09 12.77 -1.96
N ALA A 486 16.63 11.58 -1.55
CA ALA A 486 15.93 11.42 -0.27
C ALA A 486 16.81 11.85 0.91
N GLN A 487 18.12 11.55 0.86
CA GLN A 487 19.06 12.02 1.89
C GLN A 487 19.13 13.54 1.94
N VAL A 488 19.25 14.21 0.80
CA VAL A 488 19.33 15.69 0.75
C VAL A 488 18.08 16.30 1.38
N VAL A 489 16.90 15.80 1.01
CA VAL A 489 15.62 16.26 1.60
C VAL A 489 15.53 15.94 3.09
N TYR A 490 15.97 14.75 3.51
CA TYR A 490 15.99 14.34 4.92
C TYR A 490 16.85 15.29 5.77
N ASN A 491 18.06 15.63 5.30
CA ASN A 491 18.95 16.55 6.00
C ASN A 491 18.34 17.96 6.09
N GLY A 492 17.69 18.42 5.02
CA GLY A 492 16.99 19.70 5.04
C GLY A 492 15.83 19.75 6.02
N LEU A 493 15.04 18.68 6.10
CA LEU A 493 13.96 18.57 7.08
C LEU A 493 14.49 18.57 8.52
N LEU A 494 15.53 17.80 8.83
CA LEU A 494 16.10 17.74 10.18
C LEU A 494 16.74 19.05 10.61
N LYS A 495 17.51 19.69 9.72
CA LYS A 495 18.12 21.01 9.97
C LYS A 495 17.04 22.03 10.36
N ASN A 496 15.88 21.95 9.70
CA ASN A 496 14.76 22.88 9.89
C ASN A 496 13.70 22.39 10.90
N GLY A 497 14.07 21.47 11.80
CA GLY A 497 13.27 21.16 12.99
C GLY A 497 12.31 19.97 12.89
N TYR A 498 12.31 19.22 11.77
CA TYR A 498 11.52 18.00 11.66
C TYR A 498 12.00 16.92 12.66
N GLN A 499 11.06 16.29 13.38
CA GLN A 499 11.38 15.22 14.33
C GLN A 499 11.05 13.83 13.73
N PRO A 500 12.03 12.93 13.54
CA PRO A 500 11.76 11.58 13.07
C PRO A 500 10.75 10.84 13.96
N ALA A 501 9.84 10.09 13.33
CA ALA A 501 8.75 9.36 13.99
C ALA A 501 7.74 10.24 14.77
N SER A 502 7.71 11.56 14.53
CA SER A 502 6.64 12.43 15.07
C SER A 502 5.26 12.15 14.46
N GLY A 503 5.23 11.56 13.26
CA GLY A 503 4.02 11.40 12.46
C GLY A 503 3.56 12.67 11.75
N THR A 504 4.30 13.78 11.85
CA THR A 504 3.98 15.04 11.17
C THR A 504 4.01 14.84 9.64
N PRO A 505 2.90 15.10 8.91
CA PRO A 505 2.85 14.92 7.46
C PRO A 505 3.86 15.77 6.70
N ILE A 506 4.34 15.24 5.57
CA ILE A 506 5.23 15.93 4.63
C ILE A 506 4.54 16.00 3.27
N THR A 507 4.56 17.15 2.60
CA THR A 507 4.09 17.30 1.22
C THR A 507 5.23 17.71 0.31
N LEU A 508 5.53 16.92 -0.71
CA LEU A 508 6.53 17.27 -1.72
C LEU A 508 5.84 17.96 -2.90
N ILE A 509 6.21 19.20 -3.21
CA ILE A 509 5.75 19.92 -4.40
C ILE A 509 6.83 19.78 -5.47
N GLY A 510 6.49 19.15 -6.59
CA GLY A 510 7.44 18.91 -7.69
C GLY A 510 6.98 19.53 -9.01
N TYR A 511 7.76 20.46 -9.55
CA TYR A 511 7.50 21.08 -10.86
C TYR A 511 8.23 20.35 -11.99
N SER A 512 7.53 20.00 -13.08
CA SER A 512 8.13 19.37 -14.26
C SER A 512 8.94 18.09 -13.92
N GLY A 513 10.25 18.06 -14.19
CA GLY A 513 11.16 16.98 -13.75
C GLY A 513 11.21 16.78 -12.23
N GLY A 514 10.96 17.81 -11.43
CA GLY A 514 10.85 17.76 -9.97
C GLY A 514 9.73 16.84 -9.52
N GLY A 515 8.64 16.69 -10.31
CA GLY A 515 7.58 15.72 -10.02
C GLY A 515 8.06 14.27 -10.02
N GLN A 516 8.97 13.91 -10.95
CA GLN A 516 9.65 12.61 -10.94
C GLN A 516 10.48 12.45 -9.66
N MET A 517 11.26 13.48 -9.29
CA MET A 517 12.14 13.43 -8.12
C MET A 517 11.36 13.29 -6.82
N SER A 518 10.28 14.06 -6.63
CA SER A 518 9.36 13.96 -5.49
C SER A 518 8.78 12.55 -5.35
N CYS A 519 8.21 12.00 -6.42
CA CYS A 519 7.63 10.65 -6.41
C CYS A 519 8.67 9.57 -6.16
N ALA A 520 9.91 9.79 -6.61
CA ALA A 520 10.97 8.81 -6.56
C ALA A 520 11.67 8.74 -5.20
N CYS A 521 11.87 9.88 -4.53
CA CYS A 521 12.52 9.96 -3.22
C CYS A 521 11.56 9.67 -2.05
N ALA A 522 10.27 9.97 -2.20
CA ALA A 522 9.26 9.83 -1.15
C ALA A 522 9.20 8.44 -0.48
N PRO A 523 9.29 7.29 -1.19
CA PRO A 523 9.28 5.97 -0.53
C PRO A 523 10.48 5.75 0.42
N PHE A 524 11.61 6.40 0.16
CA PHE A 524 12.80 6.33 1.02
C PHE A 524 12.65 7.27 2.21
N LEU A 525 12.14 8.50 1.99
CA LEU A 525 11.83 9.46 3.06
C LEU A 525 10.81 8.90 4.05
N LYS A 526 9.71 8.32 3.55
CA LYS A 526 8.67 7.71 4.39
C LYS A 526 9.23 6.61 5.28
N ARG A 527 10.14 5.79 4.75
CA ARG A 527 10.81 4.74 5.52
C ARG A 527 11.73 5.32 6.59
N ALA A 528 12.50 6.36 6.28
CA ALA A 528 13.46 6.96 7.20
C ALA A 528 12.78 7.77 8.31
N LEU A 529 11.71 8.50 7.99
CA LEU A 529 11.03 9.42 8.90
C LEU A 529 9.81 8.81 9.60
N SER A 530 9.29 7.68 9.10
CA SER A 530 8.01 7.11 9.57
C SER A 530 6.86 8.13 9.55
N ALA A 531 6.74 8.84 8.42
CA ALA A 531 5.85 9.98 8.25
C ALA A 531 4.85 9.76 7.10
N PRO A 532 3.61 10.29 7.18
CA PRO A 532 2.71 10.40 6.02
C PRO A 532 3.35 11.33 4.97
N ILE A 533 3.39 10.89 3.70
CA ILE A 533 3.96 11.70 2.61
C ILE A 533 3.01 11.76 1.41
N ASP A 534 2.62 12.97 1.05
CA ASP A 534 1.87 13.33 -0.16
C ASP A 534 2.78 13.99 -1.21
N VAL A 535 2.38 13.93 -2.47
CA VAL A 535 3.05 14.65 -3.56
C VAL A 535 2.05 15.52 -4.32
N ILE A 536 2.37 16.80 -4.50
CA ILE A 536 1.70 17.69 -5.44
C ILE A 536 2.63 17.89 -6.64
N SER A 537 2.22 17.38 -7.79
CA SER A 537 2.96 17.46 -9.04
C SER A 537 2.38 18.53 -9.95
N LEU A 538 3.22 19.47 -10.37
CA LEU A 538 2.88 20.58 -11.26
C LEU A 538 3.42 20.26 -12.66
N GLY A 539 2.57 19.77 -13.57
CA GLY A 539 2.97 19.38 -14.93
C GLY A 539 4.03 18.26 -15.00
N GLY A 540 4.11 17.40 -13.97
CA GLY A 540 5.26 16.53 -13.77
C GLY A 540 5.41 15.37 -14.76
N VAL A 541 6.66 15.07 -15.14
CA VAL A 541 6.99 13.95 -16.05
C VAL A 541 7.41 12.72 -15.25
N ILE A 542 6.43 11.99 -14.72
CA ILE A 542 6.65 10.89 -13.75
C ILE A 542 6.73 9.53 -14.44
N SER A 543 7.68 8.70 -14.02
CA SER A 543 7.89 7.31 -14.46
C SER A 543 7.02 6.32 -13.70
N ALA A 544 6.58 5.26 -14.38
CA ALA A 544 5.88 4.15 -13.75
C ALA A 544 6.77 3.23 -12.88
N ASN A 545 8.08 3.52 -12.80
CA ASN A 545 9.01 2.81 -11.93
C ASN A 545 9.05 3.40 -10.51
N CYS A 546 8.50 4.60 -10.28
CA CYS A 546 8.32 5.17 -8.95
C CYS A 546 7.26 4.35 -8.20
N ASN A 547 7.55 3.95 -6.96
CA ASN A 547 6.63 3.16 -6.15
C ASN A 547 5.56 4.05 -5.51
N LEU A 548 4.63 4.55 -6.32
CA LEU A 548 3.56 5.46 -5.91
C LEU A 548 2.65 4.86 -4.84
N LEU A 549 2.58 3.53 -4.75
CA LEU A 549 1.83 2.79 -3.72
C LEU A 549 2.34 2.97 -2.28
N LYS A 550 3.36 3.78 -2.09
CA LYS A 550 3.90 4.15 -0.77
C LYS A 550 3.53 5.58 -0.37
N LEU A 551 3.00 6.37 -1.29
CA LEU A 551 2.49 7.71 -0.99
C LEU A 551 1.14 7.59 -0.28
N GLU A 552 0.78 8.60 0.49
CA GLU A 552 -0.63 8.77 0.90
C GLU A 552 -1.45 9.19 -0.34
N HIS A 553 -0.97 10.20 -1.08
CA HIS A 553 -1.59 10.59 -2.35
C HIS A 553 -0.62 11.27 -3.34
N LEU A 554 -0.94 11.18 -4.63
CA LEU A 554 -0.34 12.00 -5.70
C LEU A 554 -1.41 12.92 -6.33
N TYR A 555 -1.36 14.20 -6.04
CA TYR A 555 -2.15 15.23 -6.72
C TYR A 555 -1.38 15.70 -7.96
N HIS A 556 -1.89 15.44 -9.15
CA HIS A 556 -1.22 15.75 -10.41
C HIS A 556 -1.99 16.84 -11.18
N LEU A 557 -1.49 18.07 -11.09
CA LEU A 557 -2.05 19.27 -11.71
C LEU A 557 -1.52 19.40 -13.13
N VAL A 558 -2.43 19.43 -14.11
CA VAL A 558 -2.09 19.41 -15.54
C VAL A 558 -2.93 20.41 -16.31
N GLY A 559 -2.27 21.24 -17.13
CA GLY A 559 -2.95 22.12 -18.07
C GLY A 559 -3.30 21.42 -19.39
N GLU A 560 -4.40 21.81 -20.02
CA GLU A 560 -4.85 21.22 -21.29
C GLU A 560 -3.88 21.45 -22.45
N LYS A 561 -3.04 22.48 -22.38
CA LYS A 561 -2.01 22.78 -23.39
C LYS A 561 -0.61 22.37 -22.95
N ASP A 562 -0.46 21.65 -21.83
CA ASP A 562 0.82 21.15 -21.37
C ASP A 562 1.33 20.05 -22.33
N SER A 563 2.34 20.39 -23.14
CA SER A 563 2.98 19.44 -24.07
C SER A 563 4.06 18.59 -23.42
N VAL A 564 4.57 19.00 -22.25
CA VAL A 564 5.68 18.33 -21.56
C VAL A 564 5.15 17.17 -20.72
N GLU A 565 4.05 17.33 -19.97
CA GLU A 565 3.42 16.22 -19.23
C GLU A 565 3.05 15.07 -20.18
N ARG A 566 2.53 15.42 -21.37
CA ARG A 566 2.12 14.44 -22.41
C ARG A 566 3.26 13.57 -22.92
N ILE A 567 4.51 13.99 -22.75
CA ILE A 567 5.70 13.18 -23.08
C ILE A 567 5.82 11.99 -22.11
N GLY A 568 5.38 12.14 -20.85
CA GLY A 568 5.51 11.12 -19.81
C GLY A 568 4.91 9.77 -20.21
N PRO A 569 3.62 9.68 -20.58
CA PRO A 569 3.02 8.44 -21.08
C PRO A 569 3.73 7.85 -22.31
N VAL A 570 4.30 8.68 -23.20
CA VAL A 570 5.03 8.21 -24.39
C VAL A 570 6.38 7.62 -24.03
N MET A 571 7.16 8.34 -23.20
CA MET A 571 8.50 7.95 -22.78
C MET A 571 8.50 6.78 -21.80
N PHE A 572 7.43 6.59 -21.02
CA PHE A 572 7.33 5.55 -20.01
C PHE A 572 6.23 4.53 -20.36
N PRO A 573 6.54 3.46 -21.12
CA PRO A 573 5.57 2.42 -21.49
C PRO A 573 4.84 1.81 -20.29
N GLY A 574 5.46 1.79 -19.10
CA GLY A 574 4.80 1.34 -17.88
C GLY A 574 3.56 2.15 -17.47
N ARG A 575 3.34 3.36 -18.02
CA ARG A 575 2.10 4.14 -17.86
C ARG A 575 0.99 3.70 -18.81
N TRP A 576 1.27 2.85 -19.80
CA TRP A 576 0.26 2.36 -20.73
C TRP A 576 -0.65 1.35 -20.04
N LYS A 577 -1.93 1.33 -20.44
CA LYS A 577 -2.95 0.42 -19.88
C LYS A 577 -2.56 -1.08 -19.99
N LEU A 578 -1.74 -1.44 -20.98
CA LEU A 578 -1.24 -2.82 -21.17
C LEU A 578 -0.40 -3.32 -19.98
N PHE A 579 0.32 -2.42 -19.30
CA PHE A 579 1.16 -2.76 -18.14
C PHE A 579 0.39 -2.55 -16.84
N PHE A 580 -0.75 -3.21 -16.68
CA PHE A 580 -1.67 -3.02 -15.56
C PHE A 580 -1.05 -3.29 -14.17
N LEU A 581 0.06 -4.05 -14.09
CA LEU A 581 0.81 -4.33 -12.86
C LEU A 581 1.86 -3.26 -12.50
N SER A 582 2.04 -2.22 -13.30
CA SER A 582 2.97 -1.13 -12.98
C SER A 582 2.50 -0.36 -11.74
N PHE A 583 3.44 0.25 -11.00
CA PHE A 583 3.09 1.06 -9.83
C PHE A 583 2.13 2.19 -10.19
N TRP A 584 2.34 2.84 -11.34
CA TRP A 584 1.46 3.89 -11.86
C TRP A 584 0.02 3.40 -12.06
N ASN A 585 -0.17 2.31 -12.81
CA ASN A 585 -1.51 1.84 -13.13
C ASN A 585 -2.23 1.27 -11.91
N ARG A 586 -1.49 0.70 -10.94
CA ARG A 586 -2.04 0.24 -9.66
C ARG A 586 -2.46 1.41 -8.79
N ALA A 587 -1.60 2.40 -8.58
CA ALA A 587 -1.92 3.61 -7.81
C ALA A 587 -3.11 4.35 -8.42
N LYS A 588 -3.13 4.49 -9.75
CA LYS A 588 -4.27 5.08 -10.47
C LYS A 588 -5.58 4.34 -10.21
N ARG A 589 -5.61 3.00 -10.19
CA ARG A 589 -6.83 2.22 -9.87
C ARG A 589 -7.23 2.33 -8.40
N ARG A 590 -6.25 2.49 -7.50
CA ARG A 590 -6.48 2.67 -6.06
C ARG A 590 -6.93 4.07 -5.68
N GLY A 591 -7.11 4.97 -6.64
CA GLY A 591 -7.44 6.37 -6.35
C GLY A 591 -6.31 7.13 -5.67
N GLU A 592 -5.11 6.56 -5.53
CA GLU A 592 -3.93 7.22 -4.94
C GLU A 592 -3.34 8.30 -5.88
N ILE A 593 -3.98 8.55 -7.04
CA ILE A 593 -3.60 9.59 -7.99
C ILE A 593 -4.84 10.39 -8.39
N SER A 594 -4.88 11.67 -8.05
CA SER A 594 -5.87 12.63 -8.56
C SER A 594 -5.30 13.43 -9.71
N PHE A 595 -6.02 13.50 -10.83
CA PHE A 595 -5.69 14.39 -11.95
C PHE A 595 -6.53 15.66 -11.82
N ILE A 596 -5.89 16.80 -11.64
CA ILE A 596 -6.56 18.10 -11.48
C ILE A 596 -6.32 18.92 -12.75
N ASN A 597 -7.41 19.25 -13.45
CA ASN A 597 -7.35 20.04 -14.67
C ASN A 597 -7.17 21.53 -14.33
N MET A 598 -6.09 22.14 -14.81
CA MET A 598 -5.78 23.57 -14.63
C MET A 598 -6.33 24.44 -15.77
N GLY A 599 -7.17 23.89 -16.65
CA GLY A 599 -7.77 24.61 -17.76
C GLY A 599 -6.79 24.85 -18.92
N PRO A 600 -7.01 25.90 -19.75
CA PRO A 600 -6.36 26.07 -21.05
C PRO A 600 -4.94 26.66 -20.99
N VAL A 601 -4.15 26.21 -20.02
CA VAL A 601 -2.77 26.65 -19.71
C VAL A 601 -1.73 25.64 -20.20
N GLY A 602 -0.52 26.12 -20.47
CA GLY A 602 0.65 25.36 -20.93
C GLY A 602 1.56 24.91 -19.78
N HIS A 603 2.78 24.47 -20.12
CA HIS A 603 3.74 23.95 -19.13
C HIS A 603 4.48 25.04 -18.34
N GLN A 604 5.13 25.97 -19.07
CA GLN A 604 6.04 26.98 -18.54
C GLN A 604 5.70 28.38 -19.08
N VAL A 605 6.24 29.44 -18.47
CA VAL A 605 6.06 30.82 -18.92
C VAL A 605 6.74 31.04 -20.29
N PRO A 606 6.12 31.80 -21.22
CA PRO A 606 4.78 32.38 -21.14
C PRO A 606 3.66 31.37 -21.45
N GLY A 607 2.51 31.54 -20.81
CA GLY A 607 1.31 30.73 -21.02
C GLY A 607 1.16 29.53 -20.07
N GLY A 608 2.06 29.35 -19.10
CA GLY A 608 2.16 28.16 -18.24
C GLY A 608 1.34 28.21 -16.95
N ILE A 609 1.27 27.08 -16.24
CA ILE A 609 0.53 26.96 -14.96
C ILE A 609 1.00 27.97 -13.89
N LEU A 610 2.28 28.35 -13.90
CA LEU A 610 2.87 29.32 -12.97
C LEU A 610 2.86 30.77 -13.49
N ASP A 611 2.22 31.05 -14.64
CA ASP A 611 2.29 32.38 -15.26
C ASP A 611 1.34 33.39 -14.56
N PRO A 612 1.86 34.48 -13.97
CA PRO A 612 1.03 35.52 -13.36
C PRO A 612 0.27 36.37 -14.39
N ASN A 613 0.71 36.38 -15.66
CA ASN A 613 0.15 37.24 -16.72
C ASN A 613 -0.97 36.55 -17.52
N VAL A 614 -1.17 35.24 -17.33
CA VAL A 614 -2.25 34.50 -17.99
C VAL A 614 -3.51 34.65 -17.17
N ILE A 615 -4.47 35.42 -17.69
CA ILE A 615 -5.79 35.58 -17.05
C ILE A 615 -6.76 34.54 -17.61
N LEU A 616 -7.40 33.79 -16.72
CA LEU A 616 -8.37 32.76 -17.02
C LEU A 616 -9.77 33.37 -17.23
N ALA A 617 -10.71 32.57 -17.73
CA ALA A 617 -12.07 33.02 -18.04
C ALA A 617 -12.85 33.53 -16.81
N ASP A 618 -12.45 33.11 -15.60
CA ASP A 618 -13.03 33.52 -14.32
C ASP A 618 -12.36 34.78 -13.72
N GLY A 619 -11.38 35.35 -14.41
CA GLY A 619 -10.67 36.58 -13.99
C GLY A 619 -9.47 36.36 -13.07
N ARG A 620 -9.20 35.13 -12.61
CA ARG A 620 -7.97 34.80 -11.86
C ARG A 620 -6.78 34.68 -12.81
N SER A 621 -5.57 34.92 -12.30
CA SER A 621 -4.36 34.52 -13.03
C SER A 621 -4.12 33.00 -12.90
N SER A 622 -3.36 32.42 -13.84
CA SER A 622 -2.96 31.01 -13.76
C SER A 622 -2.15 30.72 -12.49
N LEU A 623 -1.25 31.64 -12.11
CA LEU A 623 -0.52 31.54 -10.85
C LEU A 623 -1.48 31.55 -9.65
N GLN A 624 -2.44 32.47 -9.61
CA GLN A 624 -3.42 32.55 -8.53
C GLN A 624 -4.25 31.27 -8.42
N GLN A 625 -4.74 30.73 -9.55
CA GLN A 625 -5.45 29.44 -9.57
C GLN A 625 -4.58 28.31 -9.00
N THR A 626 -3.28 28.28 -9.36
CA THR A 626 -2.34 27.26 -8.87
C THR A 626 -2.15 27.36 -7.36
N ILE A 627 -1.96 28.55 -6.81
CA ILE A 627 -1.82 28.77 -5.36
C ILE A 627 -3.10 28.38 -4.60
N GLU A 628 -4.26 28.81 -5.08
CA GLU A 628 -5.56 28.44 -4.49
C GLU A 628 -5.78 26.92 -4.55
N THR A 629 -5.35 26.26 -5.62
CA THR A 629 -5.44 24.80 -5.76
C THR A 629 -4.50 24.09 -4.77
N ILE A 630 -3.25 24.52 -4.65
CA ILE A 630 -2.29 23.93 -3.70
C ILE A 630 -2.78 24.09 -2.27
N THR A 631 -3.20 25.30 -1.89
CA THR A 631 -3.71 25.58 -0.54
C THR A 631 -5.01 24.81 -0.24
N GLY A 632 -5.92 24.70 -1.21
CA GLY A 632 -7.13 23.89 -1.08
C GLY A 632 -6.83 22.39 -0.92
N ILE A 633 -5.80 21.85 -1.58
CA ILE A 633 -5.33 20.47 -1.35
C ILE A 633 -4.78 20.33 0.08
N LEU A 634 -3.92 21.25 0.51
CA LEU A 634 -3.27 21.20 1.82
C LEU A 634 -4.27 21.31 2.99
N LYS A 635 -5.38 22.02 2.79
CA LYS A 635 -6.52 22.12 3.74
C LYS A 635 -7.53 20.97 3.62
N GLY A 636 -7.38 20.11 2.60
CA GLY A 636 -8.34 19.05 2.27
C GLY A 636 -9.71 19.58 1.85
N GLU A 637 -9.75 20.74 1.18
CA GLU A 637 -10.95 21.41 0.65
C GLU A 637 -11.23 21.01 -0.81
N ILE A 638 -10.21 20.58 -1.56
CA ILE A 638 -10.36 20.15 -2.95
C ILE A 638 -10.61 18.65 -3.00
N LEU A 639 -11.91 18.32 -3.05
CA LEU A 639 -12.40 17.00 -3.44
C LEU A 639 -12.50 16.98 -4.97
N PRO A 640 -12.01 15.94 -5.68
CA PRO A 640 -12.21 15.83 -7.12
C PRO A 640 -13.70 15.91 -7.44
N GLU A 641 -14.06 16.75 -8.42
CA GLU A 641 -15.45 16.90 -8.85
C GLU A 641 -15.99 15.55 -9.33
N VAL A 642 -17.00 15.05 -8.61
CA VAL A 642 -17.68 13.80 -8.91
C VAL A 642 -18.78 14.08 -9.93
N ASP A 643 -18.69 13.49 -11.12
CA ASP A 643 -19.80 13.45 -12.07
C ASP A 643 -20.99 12.68 -11.45
N LEU A 644 -22.06 13.41 -11.11
CA LEU A 644 -23.27 12.91 -10.44
C LEU A 644 -24.34 12.40 -11.43
N SER A 645 -24.07 12.37 -12.74
CA SER A 645 -25.10 12.12 -13.75
C SER A 645 -25.53 10.65 -13.91
N ALA A 646 -24.88 9.69 -13.23
CA ALA A 646 -25.05 8.26 -13.47
C ALA A 646 -25.13 7.40 -12.19
N VAL A 647 -25.86 7.83 -11.15
CA VAL A 647 -25.99 7.10 -9.88
C VAL A 647 -27.02 5.97 -9.96
N LYS A 648 -26.62 4.72 -9.69
CA LYS A 648 -27.57 3.60 -9.49
C LYS A 648 -28.15 3.67 -8.08
N THR A 649 -29.48 3.72 -7.95
CA THR A 649 -30.15 3.76 -6.64
C THR A 649 -29.88 2.48 -5.83
N SER A 650 -29.50 2.64 -4.57
CA SER A 650 -29.27 1.53 -3.63
C SER A 650 -30.56 1.10 -2.94
N ASN A 651 -30.61 -0.13 -2.43
CA ASN A 651 -31.70 -0.60 -1.57
C ASN A 651 -31.84 0.30 -0.31
N TYR A 652 -30.74 0.66 0.34
CA TYR A 652 -30.72 1.58 1.48
C TYR A 652 -31.42 2.91 1.16
N SER A 653 -31.09 3.52 0.01
CA SER A 653 -31.73 4.75 -0.44
C SER A 653 -33.23 4.60 -0.65
N LEU A 654 -33.71 3.44 -1.11
CA LEU A 654 -35.13 3.13 -1.22
C LEU A 654 -35.76 2.93 0.17
N TYR A 655 -35.12 2.15 1.04
CA TYR A 655 -35.62 1.83 2.38
C TYR A 655 -35.85 3.10 3.20
N ARG A 656 -34.93 4.06 3.10
CA ARG A 656 -34.98 5.36 3.80
C ARG A 656 -36.16 6.25 3.38
N GLN A 657 -36.80 5.99 2.23
CA GLN A 657 -37.98 6.76 1.81
C GLN A 657 -39.20 6.46 2.69
N ALA A 658 -39.24 5.31 3.34
CA ALA A 658 -40.31 4.98 4.28
C ALA A 658 -40.07 5.62 5.66
N ALA A 659 -41.08 6.32 6.18
CA ALA A 659 -40.98 7.06 7.43
C ALA A 659 -40.55 6.18 8.62
N PHE A 660 -41.00 4.93 8.72
CA PHE A 660 -40.66 4.03 9.83
C PHE A 660 -39.18 3.58 9.84
N ASN A 661 -38.44 3.82 8.76
CA ASN A 661 -36.98 3.61 8.72
C ASN A 661 -36.19 4.87 9.10
N GLN A 662 -36.87 5.99 9.37
CA GLN A 662 -36.24 7.24 9.77
C GLN A 662 -36.31 7.41 11.29
N TYR A 663 -35.18 7.69 11.93
CA TYR A 663 -35.11 7.86 13.39
C TYR A 663 -36.04 8.99 13.91
N SER A 664 -36.28 10.02 13.10
CA SER A 664 -37.14 11.17 13.42
C SER A 664 -38.61 10.77 13.66
N SER A 665 -39.03 9.61 13.18
CA SER A 665 -40.38 9.07 13.41
C SER A 665 -40.59 8.57 14.83
N TYR A 666 -39.55 8.53 15.67
CA TYR A 666 -39.57 7.94 17.01
C TYR A 666 -39.16 8.94 18.10
N PRO A 667 -40.07 9.83 18.56
CA PRO A 667 -39.72 10.87 19.54
C PRO A 667 -39.14 10.31 20.85
N ILE A 668 -38.06 10.92 21.35
CA ILE A 668 -37.33 10.44 22.54
C ILE A 668 -38.23 10.48 23.78
N GLN A 669 -39.04 11.52 23.93
CA GLN A 669 -40.01 11.68 25.04
C GLN A 669 -41.08 10.59 25.16
N HIS A 670 -41.38 9.82 24.10
CA HIS A 670 -42.32 8.71 24.23
C HIS A 670 -41.65 7.50 24.88
N THR A 671 -42.22 7.07 26.01
CA THR A 671 -41.80 5.88 26.76
C THR A 671 -42.87 4.79 26.73
N VAL A 672 -42.49 3.61 27.21
CA VAL A 672 -43.30 2.40 27.29
C VAL A 672 -43.51 1.99 28.75
N ASP A 673 -44.52 1.15 29.00
CA ASP A 673 -44.75 0.57 30.33
C ASP A 673 -43.71 -0.53 30.59
N SER A 674 -42.85 -0.33 31.60
CA SER A 674 -41.77 -1.26 31.95
C SER A 674 -42.26 -2.62 32.47
N THR A 675 -43.56 -2.76 32.73
CA THR A 675 -44.20 -4.06 33.04
C THR A 675 -44.18 -4.98 31.83
N TRP A 676 -44.40 -4.42 30.63
CA TRP A 676 -44.60 -5.17 29.39
C TRP A 676 -43.42 -5.06 28.42
N TYR A 677 -42.58 -4.04 28.61
CA TYR A 677 -41.44 -3.74 27.76
C TYR A 677 -40.14 -3.68 28.54
N GLN A 678 -39.03 -3.93 27.85
CA GLN A 678 -37.68 -3.79 28.38
C GLN A 678 -36.81 -2.97 27.41
N PRO A 679 -35.88 -2.12 27.89
CA PRO A 679 -34.88 -1.51 27.03
C PRO A 679 -33.93 -2.57 26.49
N ILE A 680 -33.37 -2.35 25.28
CA ILE A 680 -32.43 -3.30 24.67
C ILE A 680 -31.07 -3.26 25.37
N GLY A 681 -30.60 -2.08 25.77
CA GLY A 681 -29.35 -1.87 26.51
C GLY A 681 -29.45 -0.71 27.50
N GLU A 682 -28.48 -0.60 28.40
CA GLU A 682 -28.47 0.45 29.43
C GLU A 682 -28.25 1.84 28.86
N TRP A 683 -27.25 1.97 27.99
CA TRP A 683 -26.95 3.19 27.23
C TRP A 683 -27.27 2.96 25.77
N MET A 684 -28.20 3.75 25.23
CA MET A 684 -28.59 3.69 23.82
C MET A 684 -28.67 5.10 23.25
N GLY A 685 -28.36 5.23 21.97
CA GLY A 685 -28.38 6.53 21.31
C GLY A 685 -27.99 6.47 19.85
N ARG A 686 -28.01 7.64 19.21
CA ARG A 686 -27.65 7.82 17.81
C ARG A 686 -26.22 8.35 17.70
N LEU A 687 -25.41 7.72 16.86
CA LEU A 687 -24.08 8.22 16.53
C LEU A 687 -24.19 9.36 15.51
N ILE A 688 -23.43 10.43 15.76
CA ILE A 688 -23.37 11.61 14.90
C ILE A 688 -21.91 11.88 14.59
N LEU A 689 -21.56 11.87 13.30
CA LEU A 689 -20.22 12.28 12.87
C LEU A 689 -20.09 13.80 13.05
N PRO A 690 -19.06 14.28 13.76
CA PRO A 690 -18.87 15.72 13.99
C PRO A 690 -18.63 16.46 12.67
N ALA A 691 -18.96 17.76 12.63
CA ALA A 691 -18.57 18.60 11.51
C ALA A 691 -17.02 18.70 11.43
N LYS A 692 -16.48 18.95 10.23
CA LYS A 692 -15.03 18.95 9.99
C LYS A 692 -14.30 19.96 10.89
N GLU A 693 -14.95 21.08 11.19
CA GLU A 693 -14.44 22.18 12.02
C GLU A 693 -14.41 21.82 13.52
N GLU A 694 -15.32 20.96 13.98
CA GLU A 694 -15.45 20.55 15.38
C GLU A 694 -14.57 19.35 15.73
N ARG A 695 -14.07 18.66 14.71
CA ARG A 695 -13.33 17.40 14.80
C ARG A 695 -12.09 17.46 15.68
N SER A 696 -11.32 18.54 15.59
CA SER A 696 -10.09 18.74 16.36
C SER A 696 -10.33 18.81 17.87
N ARG A 697 -11.52 19.29 18.27
CA ARG A 697 -11.97 19.40 19.67
C ARG A 697 -12.50 18.06 20.20
N ILE A 698 -13.37 17.39 19.45
CA ILE A 698 -14.14 16.22 19.94
C ILE A 698 -13.26 14.97 20.03
N LYS A 699 -12.29 14.77 19.10
CA LYS A 699 -11.39 13.60 19.07
C LYS A 699 -12.14 12.25 19.24
N GLY A 700 -13.28 12.13 18.58
CA GLY A 700 -14.24 11.03 18.74
C GLY A 700 -15.47 11.27 17.86
N THR A 701 -16.66 10.97 18.39
CA THR A 701 -17.93 11.22 17.71
C THR A 701 -18.92 11.87 18.67
N LEU A 702 -20.02 12.42 18.16
CA LEU A 702 -21.13 12.90 18.99
C LEU A 702 -22.15 11.76 19.21
N PHE A 703 -22.84 11.77 20.35
CA PHE A 703 -23.83 10.77 20.74
C PHE A 703 -25.10 11.43 21.27
N GLU A 704 -26.21 11.27 20.55
CA GLU A 704 -27.53 11.70 21.01
C GLU A 704 -28.12 10.63 21.92
N VAL A 705 -28.25 10.96 23.21
CA VAL A 705 -28.62 9.99 24.25
C VAL A 705 -30.11 9.70 24.18
N HIS A 706 -30.48 8.45 23.93
CA HIS A 706 -31.89 8.00 23.87
C HIS A 706 -32.34 7.27 25.13
N HIS A 707 -31.42 6.62 25.83
CA HIS A 707 -31.68 5.89 27.06
C HIS A 707 -30.42 5.80 27.92
N THR A 708 -30.59 5.82 29.25
CA THR A 708 -29.52 5.74 30.24
C THR A 708 -29.94 4.90 31.45
N PRO A 709 -28.99 4.46 32.30
CA PRO A 709 -29.30 4.09 33.68
C PRO A 709 -30.02 5.23 34.42
N PRO A 710 -30.81 4.93 35.47
CA PRO A 710 -31.60 5.95 36.20
C PRO A 710 -30.78 7.12 36.75
N ALA A 711 -29.50 6.89 37.11
CA ALA A 711 -28.61 7.93 37.64
C ALA A 711 -28.30 9.06 36.63
N TYR A 712 -28.43 8.81 35.33
CA TYR A 712 -28.04 9.72 34.25
C TYR A 712 -29.23 10.18 33.40
N GLN A 713 -30.46 10.01 33.90
CA GLN A 713 -31.70 10.34 33.17
C GLN A 713 -31.74 11.77 32.63
N HIS A 714 -31.06 12.72 33.29
CA HIS A 714 -30.96 14.12 32.87
C HIS A 714 -30.24 14.31 31.52
N LEU A 715 -29.44 13.34 31.08
CA LEU A 715 -28.74 13.37 29.79
C LEU A 715 -29.61 12.93 28.60
N VAL A 716 -30.76 12.29 28.85
CA VAL A 716 -31.64 11.81 27.77
C VAL A 716 -32.14 12.99 26.93
N GLY A 717 -31.98 12.88 25.61
CA GLY A 717 -32.29 13.93 24.64
C GLY A 717 -31.14 14.92 24.38
N GLN A 718 -30.04 14.85 25.12
CA GLN A 718 -28.86 15.67 24.89
C GLN A 718 -27.91 15.02 23.89
N VAL A 719 -27.11 15.85 23.20
CA VAL A 719 -25.97 15.41 22.38
C VAL A 719 -24.71 15.62 23.19
N VAL A 720 -23.95 14.55 23.42
CA VAL A 720 -22.73 14.55 24.24
C VAL A 720 -21.53 14.05 23.44
N ASP A 721 -20.32 14.39 23.87
CA ASP A 721 -19.09 13.89 23.26
C ASP A 721 -18.91 12.41 23.63
N LEU A 722 -18.66 11.54 22.66
CA LEU A 722 -18.35 10.12 22.84
C LEU A 722 -16.93 9.83 22.37
N THR A 723 -16.08 9.41 23.30
CA THR A 723 -14.65 9.19 23.07
C THR A 723 -14.16 7.87 23.64
N TRP A 724 -12.95 7.47 23.28
CA TRP A 724 -12.31 6.28 23.85
C TRP A 724 -11.72 6.56 25.23
N VAL A 725 -11.65 5.53 26.07
CA VAL A 725 -10.85 5.57 27.31
C VAL A 725 -9.35 5.69 26.99
N ASN A 726 -8.63 6.52 27.75
CA ASN A 726 -7.20 6.72 27.57
C ASN A 726 -6.39 5.60 28.26
N GLU A 727 -6.41 4.41 27.67
CA GLU A 727 -5.65 3.24 28.15
C GLU A 727 -4.65 2.78 27.08
N PRO A 728 -3.42 2.34 27.45
CA PRO A 728 -2.40 1.94 26.48
C PRO A 728 -2.86 0.88 25.47
N ARG A 729 -3.71 -0.06 25.91
CA ARG A 729 -4.25 -1.12 25.04
C ARG A 729 -5.25 -0.57 24.02
N VAL A 730 -6.10 0.36 24.43
CA VAL A 730 -7.11 1.00 23.57
C VAL A 730 -6.44 1.94 22.57
N ASN A 731 -5.47 2.74 23.02
CA ASN A 731 -4.68 3.62 22.15
C ASN A 731 -3.94 2.83 21.06
N LYS A 732 -3.38 1.67 21.39
CA LYS A 732 -2.74 0.78 20.41
C LYS A 732 -3.74 0.23 19.39
N MET A 733 -4.95 -0.11 19.82
CA MET A 733 -6.03 -0.57 18.94
C MET A 733 -6.46 0.54 17.97
N ILE A 734 -6.67 1.77 18.48
CA ILE A 734 -7.04 2.93 17.68
C ILE A 734 -5.96 3.24 16.64
N ALA A 735 -4.69 3.34 17.08
CA ALA A 735 -3.57 3.62 16.18
C ALA A 735 -3.42 2.57 15.07
N ALA A 736 -3.82 1.32 15.31
CA ALA A 736 -3.75 0.24 14.32
C ALA A 736 -4.83 0.32 13.22
N VAL A 737 -5.87 1.16 13.39
CA VAL A 737 -6.99 1.28 12.45
C VAL A 737 -7.28 2.71 12.01
N THR A 738 -6.56 3.68 12.57
CA THR A 738 -6.65 5.08 12.14
C THR A 738 -5.93 5.24 10.81
N HIS A 739 -6.68 5.64 9.77
CA HIS A 739 -6.15 5.82 8.42
C HIS A 739 -6.69 7.10 7.78
N ASP A 740 -5.92 7.66 6.86
CA ASP A 740 -6.42 8.66 5.92
C ASP A 740 -7.37 7.95 4.94
N VAL A 741 -8.52 8.55 4.65
CA VAL A 741 -9.54 7.96 3.77
C VAL A 741 -9.56 8.72 2.46
N HIS A 742 -9.23 8.03 1.37
CA HIS A 742 -9.24 8.50 0.00
C HIS A 742 -9.85 7.41 -0.88
N PHE A 743 -10.94 7.72 -1.56
CA PHE A 743 -11.66 6.73 -2.34
C PHE A 743 -10.82 6.23 -3.51
N SER A 744 -10.72 4.92 -3.62
CA SER A 744 -10.19 4.25 -4.80
C SER A 744 -11.09 4.40 -6.02
N VAL A 745 -10.57 4.14 -7.22
CA VAL A 745 -11.43 4.13 -8.42
C VAL A 745 -12.51 3.06 -8.30
N ASP A 746 -12.22 1.94 -7.65
CA ASP A 746 -13.22 0.91 -7.37
C ASP A 746 -14.26 1.38 -6.34
N ALA A 747 -13.86 2.12 -5.30
CA ALA A 747 -14.77 2.79 -4.36
C ALA A 747 -15.67 3.82 -5.05
N GLU A 748 -15.08 4.73 -5.81
CA GLU A 748 -15.86 5.67 -6.61
C GLU A 748 -16.79 4.96 -7.58
N TYR A 749 -16.32 3.91 -8.26
CA TYR A 749 -17.14 3.17 -9.21
C TYR A 749 -18.28 2.41 -8.53
N SER A 750 -18.03 1.74 -7.41
CA SER A 750 -19.04 0.95 -6.70
C SER A 750 -20.07 1.82 -5.99
N SER A 751 -19.66 2.98 -5.46
CA SER A 751 -20.56 4.00 -4.94
C SER A 751 -21.45 4.56 -6.06
N LYS A 752 -20.85 5.04 -7.17
CA LYS A 752 -21.59 5.69 -8.26
C LYS A 752 -22.43 4.72 -9.10
N TYR A 753 -21.82 3.64 -9.59
CA TYR A 753 -22.43 2.74 -10.58
C TYR A 753 -22.89 1.40 -9.99
N GLY A 754 -22.33 0.99 -8.84
CA GLY A 754 -22.66 -0.27 -8.18
C GLY A 754 -23.89 -0.20 -7.28
N GLY A 755 -24.19 0.98 -6.73
CA GLY A 755 -25.25 1.19 -5.74
C GLY A 755 -24.87 0.71 -4.33
N SER A 756 -23.58 0.50 -4.05
CA SER A 756 -23.09 0.15 -2.72
C SER A 756 -23.04 1.39 -1.82
N ILE A 757 -23.42 1.25 -0.55
CA ILE A 757 -23.25 2.30 0.44
C ILE A 757 -21.81 2.33 0.93
N LEU A 758 -21.10 3.42 0.60
CA LEU A 758 -19.73 3.70 1.05
C LEU A 758 -19.73 4.83 2.09
N PRO A 759 -18.66 4.97 2.90
CA PRO A 759 -18.49 6.07 3.85
C PRO A 759 -18.16 7.41 3.14
N ASP A 760 -19.03 7.87 2.24
CA ASP A 760 -18.76 9.02 1.36
C ASP A 760 -18.41 10.30 2.14
N ARG A 761 -19.00 10.46 3.34
CA ARG A 761 -18.76 11.59 4.25
C ARG A 761 -17.34 11.65 4.81
N LEU A 762 -16.61 10.53 4.76
CA LEU A 762 -15.24 10.40 5.24
C LEU A 762 -14.22 10.50 4.09
N ASN A 763 -14.67 10.60 2.84
CA ASN A 763 -13.74 10.73 1.72
C ASN A 763 -12.89 12.01 1.88
N HIS A 764 -11.58 11.88 1.72
CA HIS A 764 -10.54 12.88 1.97
C HIS A 764 -10.38 13.33 3.44
N TRP A 765 -10.95 12.60 4.40
CA TRP A 765 -10.63 12.85 5.81
C TRP A 765 -9.31 12.17 6.17
N LEU A 766 -8.41 12.93 6.80
CA LEU A 766 -7.14 12.41 7.32
C LEU A 766 -7.34 11.80 8.71
N GLN A 767 -6.64 10.72 9.06
CA GLN A 767 -6.61 10.13 10.39
C GLN A 767 -7.99 9.75 10.94
N VAL A 768 -8.85 9.17 10.11
CA VAL A 768 -10.18 8.70 10.51
C VAL A 768 -10.06 7.57 11.52
N ASN A 769 -10.58 7.80 12.73
CA ASN A 769 -10.52 6.84 13.84
C ASN A 769 -11.70 5.84 13.81
N PRO A 770 -11.68 4.76 14.61
CA PRO A 770 -12.71 3.71 14.53
C PRO A 770 -14.14 4.12 14.92
N LEU A 771 -14.33 5.20 15.70
CA LEU A 771 -15.68 5.76 15.98
C LEU A 771 -16.16 6.62 14.82
N GLU A 772 -15.29 7.47 14.27
CA GLU A 772 -15.58 8.29 13.09
C GLU A 772 -15.95 7.40 11.90
N SER A 773 -15.21 6.30 11.69
CA SER A 773 -15.56 5.35 10.63
C SER A 773 -16.88 4.64 10.84
N LEU A 774 -17.46 4.65 12.05
CA LEU A 774 -18.75 4.00 12.33
C LEU A 774 -19.85 5.00 12.03
N ALA A 775 -19.77 6.17 12.67
CA ALA A 775 -20.70 7.27 12.48
C ALA A 775 -20.79 7.74 11.01
N GLY A 776 -19.65 7.75 10.30
CA GLY A 776 -19.57 8.14 8.90
C GLY A 776 -19.79 7.01 7.88
N SER A 777 -20.21 5.81 8.32
CA SER A 777 -20.41 4.66 7.41
C SER A 777 -21.63 4.78 6.50
N HIS A 778 -22.60 5.60 6.89
CA HIS A 778 -23.79 5.92 6.09
C HIS A 778 -23.76 7.37 5.59
N PRO A 779 -24.51 7.70 4.52
CA PRO A 779 -24.62 9.07 4.00
C PRO A 779 -25.23 10.08 4.99
N ILE A 780 -25.83 9.62 6.08
CA ILE A 780 -26.48 10.43 7.12
C ILE A 780 -26.27 9.82 8.51
N ASP A 781 -26.48 10.60 9.56
CA ASP A 781 -26.36 10.15 10.96
C ASP A 781 -27.61 9.39 11.42
N ASP A 782 -27.74 8.12 11.03
CA ASP A 782 -28.89 7.29 11.36
C ASP A 782 -28.56 5.97 12.07
N LEU A 783 -27.31 5.76 12.47
CA LEU A 783 -26.92 4.59 13.24
C LEU A 783 -27.37 4.70 14.70
N ILE A 784 -28.26 3.80 15.09
CA ILE A 784 -28.68 3.61 16.48
C ILE A 784 -27.86 2.49 17.09
N VAL A 785 -27.24 2.77 18.24
CA VAL A 785 -26.33 1.85 18.91
C VAL A 785 -26.64 1.74 20.39
N MET A 786 -26.28 0.61 20.98
CA MET A 786 -26.05 0.48 22.42
C MET A 786 -24.56 0.48 22.73
N LEU A 787 -24.17 1.02 23.88
CA LEU A 787 -22.80 0.97 24.37
C LEU A 787 -22.63 -0.31 25.22
N ASP A 788 -21.73 -1.21 24.80
CA ASP A 788 -21.44 -2.46 25.53
C ASP A 788 -20.34 -2.25 26.59
N GLY A 789 -20.54 -2.82 27.77
CA GLY A 789 -19.65 -2.71 28.92
C GLY A 789 -19.82 -1.41 29.72
N GLU A 790 -18.81 -1.11 30.54
CA GLU A 790 -18.83 0.06 31.42
C GLU A 790 -18.65 1.36 30.64
N VAL A 791 -19.53 2.34 30.91
CA VAL A 791 -19.51 3.70 30.36
C VAL A 791 -19.10 4.67 31.45
N TYR A 792 -17.99 5.38 31.25
CA TYR A 792 -17.54 6.41 32.19
C TYR A 792 -18.12 7.77 31.77
N VAL A 793 -18.71 8.49 32.73
CA VAL A 793 -19.30 9.81 32.51
C VAL A 793 -18.44 10.86 33.20
N GLU A 794 -17.85 11.76 32.42
CA GLU A 794 -17.02 12.87 32.90
C GLU A 794 -17.75 14.20 32.69
N PRO A 795 -17.84 15.09 33.69
CA PRO A 795 -18.38 16.44 33.51
C PRO A 795 -17.38 17.33 32.76
N GLN A 796 -17.83 18.08 31.75
CA GLN A 796 -16.98 18.96 30.95
C GLN A 796 -16.78 20.32 31.66
N GLY A 797 -16.02 20.36 32.75
CA GLY A 797 -15.69 21.62 33.44
C GLY A 797 -16.93 22.46 33.82
N ASN A 798 -16.90 23.77 33.56
CA ASN A 798 -18.03 24.70 33.81
C ASN A 798 -19.15 24.64 32.73
N SER A 799 -19.10 23.68 31.80
CA SER A 799 -20.13 23.46 30.77
C SER A 799 -21.16 22.44 31.23
N GLU A 800 -22.43 22.59 30.82
CA GLU A 800 -23.52 21.63 31.11
C GLU A 800 -23.43 20.32 30.31
N SER A 801 -22.52 20.18 29.34
CA SER A 801 -22.42 18.99 28.47
C SER A 801 -21.50 17.92 29.08
N ALA A 802 -21.93 16.65 29.09
CA ALA A 802 -21.12 15.53 29.57
C ALA A 802 -20.20 14.95 28.48
N VAL A 803 -19.16 14.20 28.88
CA VAL A 803 -18.33 13.37 28.00
C VAL A 803 -18.50 11.91 28.40
N LEU A 804 -18.84 11.06 27.44
CA LEU A 804 -18.91 9.61 27.60
C LEU A 804 -17.63 8.95 27.11
N ARG A 805 -17.06 8.05 27.91
CA ARG A 805 -15.89 7.24 27.52
C ARG A 805 -16.22 5.76 27.48
N ILE A 806 -15.81 5.12 26.39
CA ILE A 806 -16.03 3.68 26.16
C ILE A 806 -14.73 2.95 25.85
N ARG A 807 -14.74 1.64 26.11
CA ARG A 807 -13.62 0.72 25.83
C ARG A 807 -13.87 -0.19 24.62
N ARG A 808 -15.13 -0.43 24.28
CA ARG A 808 -15.56 -1.34 23.20
C ARG A 808 -16.27 -0.57 22.11
N THR A 809 -16.21 -1.10 20.90
CA THR A 809 -16.99 -0.59 19.77
C THR A 809 -18.49 -0.66 20.10
N PRO A 810 -19.29 0.39 19.81
CA PRO A 810 -20.74 0.33 19.98
C PRO A 810 -21.40 -0.78 19.17
N VAL A 811 -22.52 -1.32 19.67
CA VAL A 811 -23.29 -2.38 19.02
C VAL A 811 -24.51 -1.80 18.34
N GLU A 812 -24.68 -2.02 17.05
CA GLU A 812 -25.85 -1.56 16.31
C GLU A 812 -27.10 -2.34 16.68
N ILE A 813 -28.19 -1.61 16.87
CA ILE A 813 -29.48 -2.13 17.30
C ILE A 813 -30.61 -1.53 16.44
N THR A 814 -31.71 -2.26 16.34
CA THR A 814 -32.99 -1.74 15.83
C THR A 814 -33.99 -1.65 16.97
N GLY A 815 -34.64 -0.49 17.10
CA GLY A 815 -35.58 -0.16 18.18
C GLY A 815 -34.89 0.35 19.45
N ARG A 816 -35.70 0.78 20.43
CA ARG A 816 -35.26 1.17 21.79
C ARG A 816 -35.71 0.18 22.85
N TYR A 817 -36.87 -0.42 22.62
CA TYR A 817 -37.52 -1.34 23.55
C TYR A 817 -37.90 -2.64 22.86
N TYR A 818 -38.07 -3.69 23.64
CA TYR A 818 -38.66 -4.94 23.19
C TYR A 818 -39.75 -5.43 24.13
N ALA A 819 -40.71 -6.16 23.57
CA ALA A 819 -41.77 -6.86 24.29
C ALA A 819 -41.85 -8.32 23.84
N LEU A 820 -42.49 -9.16 24.63
CA LEU A 820 -42.79 -10.55 24.28
C LEU A 820 -44.29 -10.70 24.08
N VAL A 821 -44.72 -10.99 22.84
CA VAL A 821 -46.13 -10.93 22.46
C VAL A 821 -46.56 -12.13 21.61
N GLN A 822 -47.86 -12.41 21.62
CA GLN A 822 -48.52 -13.26 20.64
C GLN A 822 -49.37 -12.40 19.70
N ILE A 823 -49.25 -12.63 18.39
CA ILE A 823 -49.94 -11.85 17.36
C ILE A 823 -51.30 -12.52 17.08
N GLN A 824 -52.40 -11.80 17.26
CA GLN A 824 -53.76 -12.34 17.07
C GLN A 824 -54.27 -12.20 15.63
N GLY A 825 -53.84 -11.15 14.93
CA GLY A 825 -54.23 -10.86 13.55
C GLY A 825 -54.37 -9.35 13.30
N ALA A 826 -54.62 -8.99 12.05
CA ALA A 826 -54.79 -7.59 11.64
C ALA A 826 -56.14 -7.01 12.15
N THR A 827 -56.15 -5.73 12.57
CA THR A 827 -57.32 -5.06 13.17
C THR A 827 -58.14 -4.22 12.18
N GLY A 828 -57.74 -4.15 10.90
CA GLY A 828 -58.54 -3.55 9.83
C GLY A 828 -57.72 -2.80 8.77
N THR A 829 -56.60 -2.16 9.14
CA THR A 829 -55.59 -1.67 8.19
C THR A 829 -54.50 -2.72 7.99
N ASP A 830 -53.88 -2.75 6.80
CA ASP A 830 -52.86 -3.76 6.44
C ASP A 830 -51.60 -3.73 7.32
N ASP A 831 -51.41 -2.68 8.14
CA ASP A 831 -50.24 -2.49 9.01
C ASP A 831 -50.53 -2.48 10.51
N ARG A 832 -51.77 -2.70 10.98
CA ARG A 832 -52.11 -2.73 12.43
C ARG A 832 -52.53 -4.12 12.86
N PHE A 833 -51.93 -4.60 13.96
CA PHE A 833 -52.13 -5.95 14.47
C PHE A 833 -52.47 -5.90 15.96
N GLN A 834 -53.49 -6.68 16.33
CA GLN A 834 -53.78 -6.94 17.72
C GLN A 834 -52.75 -7.94 18.26
N VAL A 835 -52.16 -7.61 19.39
CA VAL A 835 -51.25 -8.51 20.11
C VAL A 835 -51.68 -8.66 21.55
N ILE A 836 -51.21 -9.73 22.19
CA ILE A 836 -51.35 -9.96 23.63
C ILE A 836 -49.97 -10.16 24.22
N HIS A 837 -49.65 -9.40 25.26
CA HIS A 837 -48.38 -9.49 25.97
C HIS A 837 -48.28 -10.77 26.81
N PHE A 838 -47.05 -11.29 26.92
CA PHE A 838 -46.75 -12.40 27.80
C PHE A 838 -46.86 -11.97 29.26
N ASN A 839 -47.62 -12.71 30.04
CA ASN A 839 -47.78 -12.46 31.46
C ASN A 839 -46.81 -13.34 32.24
N ARG A 840 -45.83 -12.70 32.86
CA ARG A 840 -44.79 -13.38 33.67
C ARG A 840 -45.38 -14.25 34.78
N ALA A 841 -46.48 -13.81 35.41
CA ALA A 841 -47.05 -14.49 36.56
C ALA A 841 -47.81 -15.78 36.17
N THR A 842 -48.59 -15.75 35.09
CA THR A 842 -49.35 -16.92 34.61
C THR A 842 -48.54 -17.78 33.64
N ARG A 843 -47.45 -17.23 33.09
CA ARG A 843 -46.61 -17.82 32.04
C ARG A 843 -47.39 -18.09 30.74
N GLN A 844 -48.41 -17.29 30.45
CA GLN A 844 -49.28 -17.39 29.28
C GLN A 844 -49.42 -16.03 28.55
N PHE A 845 -49.96 -16.04 27.33
CA PHE A 845 -50.34 -14.82 26.59
C PHE A 845 -51.75 -14.36 27.00
N ASP A 846 -51.89 -13.94 28.25
CA ASP A 846 -53.13 -13.40 28.85
C ASP A 846 -52.91 -12.04 29.53
N GLY A 847 -51.82 -11.34 29.17
CA GLY A 847 -51.47 -10.02 29.67
C GLY A 847 -52.23 -8.89 28.98
N LEU A 848 -51.59 -7.71 28.89
CA LEU A 848 -52.15 -6.56 28.19
C LEU A 848 -52.43 -6.90 26.71
N ALA A 849 -53.66 -6.64 26.26
CA ALA A 849 -53.99 -6.61 24.84
C ALA A 849 -53.67 -5.21 24.29
N GLU A 850 -52.82 -5.13 23.28
CA GLU A 850 -52.35 -3.88 22.68
C GLU A 850 -52.43 -3.96 21.15
N GLU A 851 -52.74 -2.85 20.50
CA GLU A 851 -52.60 -2.73 19.05
C GLU A 851 -51.20 -2.20 18.72
N MET A 852 -50.46 -2.95 17.92
CA MET A 852 -49.13 -2.57 17.44
C MET A 852 -49.13 -2.37 15.94
N ARG A 853 -48.22 -1.54 15.45
CA ARG A 853 -48.08 -1.26 14.03
C ARG A 853 -46.91 -2.04 13.44
N PHE A 854 -47.17 -2.78 12.37
CA PHE A 854 -46.22 -3.52 11.56
C PHE A 854 -46.23 -2.98 10.13
N PRO A 855 -45.52 -1.87 9.85
CA PRO A 855 -45.51 -1.24 8.54
C PRO A 855 -45.11 -2.22 7.43
N GLN A 856 -45.71 -2.05 6.24
CA GLN A 856 -45.27 -2.76 5.04
C GLN A 856 -43.85 -2.31 4.69
N VAL A 857 -42.95 -3.28 4.50
CA VAL A 857 -41.55 -3.01 4.17
C VAL A 857 -41.37 -2.62 2.72
N VAL A 858 -40.33 -1.83 2.43
CA VAL A 858 -39.97 -1.40 1.08
C VAL A 858 -39.36 -2.58 0.32
N PHE A 859 -39.71 -2.70 -0.96
CA PHE A 859 -39.22 -3.75 -1.85
C PHE A 859 -37.71 -3.62 -2.10
N ALA A 860 -36.98 -4.73 -2.02
CA ALA A 860 -35.54 -4.76 -2.27
C ALA A 860 -35.27 -5.03 -3.76
N GLU A 861 -35.09 -3.97 -4.55
CA GLU A 861 -34.90 -4.08 -6.00
C GLU A 861 -33.68 -4.95 -6.38
N ALA A 862 -32.60 -4.91 -5.60
CA ALA A 862 -31.41 -5.72 -5.86
C ALA A 862 -31.65 -7.24 -5.75
N TYR A 863 -32.68 -7.65 -4.97
CA TYR A 863 -33.00 -9.05 -4.72
C TYR A 863 -34.26 -9.53 -5.45
N GLY A 864 -35.18 -8.62 -5.77
CA GLY A 864 -36.46 -8.97 -6.40
C GLY A 864 -37.51 -9.50 -5.42
N SER A 865 -37.37 -9.22 -4.11
CA SER A 865 -38.30 -9.66 -3.07
C SER A 865 -38.44 -8.61 -1.94
N TYR A 866 -39.46 -8.76 -1.09
CA TYR A 866 -39.54 -8.00 0.16
C TYR A 866 -38.64 -8.63 1.23
N PRO A 867 -37.88 -7.85 2.03
CA PRO A 867 -37.02 -8.39 3.10
C PRO A 867 -37.76 -9.15 4.21
N SER A 868 -39.04 -8.83 4.42
CA SER A 868 -39.94 -9.47 5.39
C SER A 868 -41.39 -9.35 4.92
N THR A 869 -42.27 -10.22 5.42
CA THR A 869 -43.72 -10.15 5.21
C THR A 869 -44.45 -10.50 6.50
N MET A 870 -45.63 -9.92 6.69
CA MET A 870 -46.55 -10.23 7.80
C MET A 870 -47.68 -11.16 7.39
N ALA A 871 -47.75 -11.55 6.11
CA ALA A 871 -48.80 -12.44 5.60
C ALA A 871 -48.83 -13.77 6.38
N ASP A 872 -50.01 -14.14 6.87
CA ASP A 872 -50.27 -15.37 7.64
C ASP A 872 -49.38 -15.54 8.90
N ILE A 873 -48.80 -14.46 9.46
CA ILE A 873 -47.92 -14.59 10.63
C ILE A 873 -48.65 -15.16 11.86
N GLU A 874 -49.94 -14.88 12.01
CA GLU A 874 -50.78 -15.40 13.09
C GLU A 874 -50.97 -16.91 13.00
N ARG A 875 -50.82 -17.47 11.78
CA ARG A 875 -50.86 -18.91 11.48
C ARG A 875 -49.49 -19.56 11.53
N SER A 876 -48.43 -18.79 11.74
CA SER A 876 -47.08 -19.32 11.88
C SER A 876 -47.03 -20.30 13.05
N PRO A 877 -46.37 -21.47 12.91
CA PRO A 877 -46.24 -22.44 14.00
C PRO A 877 -45.47 -21.87 15.21
N LEU A 878 -44.77 -20.74 15.04
CA LEU A 878 -43.98 -20.11 16.10
C LEU A 878 -44.81 -19.12 16.93
N ASN A 879 -45.97 -18.69 16.42
CA ASN A 879 -46.82 -17.70 17.07
C ASN A 879 -47.45 -18.22 18.38
N GLU A 880 -47.62 -19.54 18.53
CA GLU A 880 -48.08 -20.16 19.78
C GLU A 880 -47.09 -19.88 20.94
N THR A 881 -45.79 -19.93 20.65
CA THR A 881 -44.73 -19.61 21.64
C THR A 881 -44.47 -18.11 21.79
N GLY A 882 -44.94 -17.34 20.82
CA GLY A 882 -44.82 -15.89 20.72
C GLY A 882 -43.51 -15.37 20.12
N TRP A 883 -43.47 -14.06 20.00
CA TRP A 883 -42.43 -13.30 19.31
C TRP A 883 -41.89 -12.21 20.24
N TYR A 884 -40.57 -12.10 20.30
CA TYR A 884 -39.93 -10.87 20.72
C TYR A 884 -40.11 -9.84 19.60
N VAL A 885 -40.69 -8.69 19.94
CA VAL A 885 -40.88 -7.56 19.02
C VAL A 885 -40.05 -6.38 19.52
N TYR A 886 -39.28 -5.76 18.62
CA TYR A 886 -38.39 -4.64 18.93
C TYR A 886 -38.83 -3.40 18.16
N GLY A 887 -38.79 -2.25 18.82
CA GLY A 887 -39.27 -1.01 18.24
C GLY A 887 -39.30 0.17 19.21
N ALA A 888 -40.10 1.16 18.87
CA ALA A 888 -40.39 2.32 19.69
C ALA A 888 -41.76 2.90 19.32
N LYS A 889 -42.28 3.77 20.19
CA LYS A 889 -43.50 4.53 19.89
C LYS A 889 -43.22 5.61 18.85
N ASP A 890 -44.13 5.74 17.89
CA ASP A 890 -44.12 6.82 16.92
C ASP A 890 -44.71 8.13 17.49
N THR A 891 -44.87 9.14 16.64
CA THR A 891 -45.48 10.43 17.00
C THR A 891 -46.95 10.34 17.42
N GLU A 892 -47.66 9.26 17.07
CA GLU A 892 -49.04 9.00 17.52
C GLU A 892 -49.07 8.23 18.85
N GLY A 893 -47.91 7.86 19.38
CA GLY A 893 -47.78 7.07 20.60
C GLY A 893 -48.04 5.57 20.39
N VAL A 894 -48.13 5.09 19.15
CA VAL A 894 -48.34 3.68 18.80
C VAL A 894 -46.99 2.97 18.71
N PHE A 895 -46.87 1.78 19.29
CA PHE A 895 -45.64 1.00 19.19
C PHE A 895 -45.47 0.43 17.78
N VAL A 896 -44.39 0.84 17.09
CA VAL A 896 -44.08 0.36 15.74
C VAL A 896 -43.02 -0.72 15.83
N VAL A 897 -43.36 -1.91 15.33
CA VAL A 897 -42.46 -3.06 15.33
C VAL A 897 -41.54 -3.01 14.11
N GLN A 898 -40.27 -2.75 14.38
CA GLN A 898 -39.20 -2.66 13.38
C GLN A 898 -38.46 -4.00 13.23
N SER A 899 -38.42 -4.83 14.27
CA SER A 899 -37.67 -6.09 14.28
C SER A 899 -38.39 -7.16 15.09
N ILE A 900 -38.22 -8.44 14.71
CA ILE A 900 -38.87 -9.59 15.32
C ILE A 900 -37.90 -10.74 15.60
N GLY A 901 -38.20 -11.57 16.59
CA GLY A 901 -37.45 -12.80 16.89
C GLY A 901 -38.35 -13.88 17.50
N PRO A 902 -38.36 -15.12 16.97
CA PRO A 902 -39.20 -16.18 17.51
C PRO A 902 -38.70 -16.61 18.89
N ARG A 903 -39.54 -16.55 19.92
CA ARG A 903 -39.15 -16.85 21.31
C ARG A 903 -38.52 -18.24 21.44
N ALA A 904 -39.15 -19.25 20.83
CA ALA A 904 -38.71 -20.64 20.87
C ALA A 904 -37.27 -20.87 20.39
N LEU A 905 -36.74 -20.00 19.50
CA LEU A 905 -35.37 -20.13 19.00
C LEU A 905 -34.33 -19.79 20.07
N PHE A 906 -34.62 -18.81 20.93
CA PHE A 906 -33.67 -18.33 21.94
C PHE A 906 -33.71 -19.11 23.23
N GLN A 907 -34.78 -19.86 23.49
CA GLN A 907 -34.92 -20.64 24.71
C GLN A 907 -33.83 -21.72 24.80
N LEU A 908 -33.33 -21.96 26.02
CA LEU A 908 -32.47 -23.11 26.32
C LEU A 908 -33.30 -24.40 26.38
N ARG A 909 -34.09 -24.66 25.34
CA ARG A 909 -34.96 -25.82 25.17
C ARG A 909 -34.76 -26.37 23.75
N PRO A 910 -33.82 -27.30 23.55
CA PRO A 910 -33.56 -27.85 22.23
C PRO A 910 -34.69 -28.82 21.83
N ASP A 911 -35.00 -28.86 20.53
CA ASP A 911 -35.89 -29.86 19.92
C ASP A 911 -35.31 -31.27 20.07
N GLN A 912 -33.98 -31.36 20.01
CA GLN A 912 -33.23 -32.61 20.08
C GLN A 912 -31.86 -32.39 20.72
N VAL A 913 -31.41 -33.39 21.49
CA VAL A 913 -30.01 -33.50 21.92
C VAL A 913 -29.33 -34.64 21.16
N VAL A 914 -28.21 -34.34 20.52
CA VAL A 914 -27.39 -35.30 19.76
C VAL A 914 -26.13 -35.59 20.57
N PHE A 915 -25.99 -36.82 21.04
CA PHE A 915 -24.83 -37.26 21.81
C PHE A 915 -23.73 -37.85 20.92
N GLY A 916 -22.49 -37.50 21.24
CA GLY A 916 -21.28 -37.99 20.59
C GLY A 916 -20.76 -37.06 19.49
N GLU A 917 -19.46 -36.81 19.50
CA GLU A 917 -18.73 -35.93 18.57
C GLU A 917 -19.08 -36.22 17.09
N LYS A 918 -18.96 -37.48 16.66
CA LYS A 918 -19.24 -37.90 15.28
C LYS A 918 -20.70 -37.70 14.87
N ALA A 919 -21.64 -37.88 15.80
CA ALA A 919 -23.06 -37.68 15.53
C ALA A 919 -23.39 -36.19 15.45
N GLY A 920 -22.88 -35.37 16.38
CA GLY A 920 -23.02 -33.92 16.34
C GLY A 920 -22.44 -33.32 15.06
N TYR A 921 -21.24 -33.72 14.66
CA TYR A 921 -20.64 -33.25 13.41
C TYR A 921 -21.42 -33.69 12.16
N ARG A 922 -21.98 -34.93 12.16
CA ARG A 922 -22.86 -35.39 11.08
C ARG A 922 -24.10 -34.53 10.96
N TYR A 923 -24.73 -34.20 12.09
CA TYR A 923 -25.91 -33.34 12.13
C TYR A 923 -25.60 -31.98 11.51
N ILE A 924 -24.55 -31.30 11.98
CA ILE A 924 -24.17 -29.97 11.51
C ILE A 924 -23.84 -29.97 10.01
N ARG A 925 -23.00 -30.91 9.56
CA ARG A 925 -22.53 -30.95 8.16
C ARG A 925 -23.64 -31.29 7.17
N LYS A 926 -24.56 -32.20 7.54
CA LYS A 926 -25.56 -32.77 6.62
C LYS A 926 -26.98 -32.44 7.00
N GLU A 927 -27.42 -32.85 8.18
CA GLU A 927 -28.84 -32.88 8.57
C GLU A 927 -29.41 -31.47 8.78
N ALA A 928 -28.62 -30.54 9.33
CA ALA A 928 -29.02 -29.14 9.56
C ALA A 928 -29.41 -28.39 8.27
N TRP A 929 -28.96 -28.87 7.10
CA TRP A 929 -29.21 -28.27 5.79
C TRP A 929 -30.04 -29.20 4.86
N ALA A 930 -30.51 -30.34 5.36
CA ALA A 930 -31.26 -31.31 4.56
C ALA A 930 -32.69 -30.83 4.28
N ASN A 931 -33.18 -31.09 3.06
CA ASN A 931 -34.55 -30.78 2.63
C ASN A 931 -34.99 -29.34 2.94
N ILE A 932 -34.08 -28.37 2.79
CA ILE A 932 -34.25 -26.99 3.28
C ILE A 932 -35.53 -26.32 2.79
N ALA A 933 -35.96 -26.55 1.54
CA ALA A 933 -37.20 -26.02 0.99
C ALA A 933 -38.45 -26.49 1.76
N ALA A 934 -38.47 -27.75 2.22
CA ALA A 934 -39.55 -28.30 3.04
C ALA A 934 -39.53 -27.78 4.49
N GLN A 935 -38.45 -27.10 4.90
CA GLN A 935 -38.30 -26.49 6.22
C GLN A 935 -38.65 -25.00 6.24
N LYS A 936 -39.09 -24.43 5.11
CA LYS A 936 -39.52 -23.03 5.03
C LYS A 936 -40.59 -22.70 6.09
N GLY A 937 -40.44 -21.54 6.73
CA GLY A 937 -41.30 -21.08 7.82
C GLY A 937 -41.03 -21.73 9.18
N LYS A 938 -40.04 -22.63 9.28
CA LYS A 938 -39.70 -23.36 10.52
C LYS A 938 -38.32 -22.98 11.05
N ILE A 939 -38.17 -23.17 12.36
CA ILE A 939 -36.89 -23.14 13.07
C ILE A 939 -36.46 -24.54 13.48
N SER A 940 -35.19 -24.68 13.88
CA SER A 940 -34.74 -25.84 14.65
C SER A 940 -33.66 -25.43 15.66
N SER A 941 -33.70 -26.03 16.84
CA SER A 941 -32.77 -25.82 17.95
C SER A 941 -32.23 -27.18 18.40
N VAL A 942 -30.96 -27.49 18.14
CA VAL A 942 -30.38 -28.80 18.45
C VAL A 942 -29.10 -28.66 19.25
N LEU A 943 -29.03 -29.34 20.40
CA LEU A 943 -27.84 -29.36 21.24
C LEU A 943 -26.98 -30.59 20.91
N CYS A 944 -25.78 -30.37 20.38
CA CYS A 944 -24.78 -31.40 20.18
C CYS A 944 -23.87 -31.46 21.42
N SER A 945 -23.91 -32.58 22.14
CA SER A 945 -23.08 -32.81 23.33
C SER A 945 -22.09 -33.96 23.09
N PRO A 946 -20.79 -33.78 23.37
CA PRO A 946 -19.78 -34.81 23.12
C PRO A 946 -19.83 -35.96 24.14
N LYS A 947 -20.45 -35.75 25.31
CA LYS A 947 -20.56 -36.74 26.38
C LYS A 947 -21.59 -37.82 26.01
N GLU A 948 -21.16 -39.04 25.72
CA GLU A 948 -22.07 -40.17 25.56
C GLU A 948 -22.76 -40.49 26.89
N ASN A 949 -24.09 -40.59 26.87
CA ASN A 949 -24.79 -41.09 28.05
C ASN A 949 -26.11 -41.78 27.65
N GLY A 950 -26.15 -43.11 27.81
CA GLY A 950 -27.34 -43.94 27.57
C GLY A 950 -28.42 -43.86 28.66
N ARG A 951 -28.46 -42.78 29.45
CA ARG A 951 -29.45 -42.54 30.52
C ARG A 951 -30.43 -41.46 30.11
N SER A 952 -31.70 -41.62 30.48
CA SER A 952 -32.75 -40.65 30.18
C SER A 952 -32.55 -39.27 30.83
N SER A 953 -31.79 -39.18 31.93
CA SER A 953 -31.48 -37.89 32.60
C SER A 953 -30.44 -37.05 31.84
N ALA A 954 -29.68 -37.66 30.92
CA ALA A 954 -28.55 -37.02 30.23
C ALA A 954 -28.94 -35.79 29.42
N ILE A 955 -30.17 -35.76 28.91
CA ILE A 955 -30.71 -34.63 28.14
C ILE A 955 -30.77 -33.38 29.01
N GLN A 956 -31.35 -33.51 30.21
CA GLN A 956 -31.46 -32.38 31.14
C GLN A 956 -30.08 -31.97 31.65
N ASP A 957 -29.22 -32.94 31.99
CA ASP A 957 -27.85 -32.67 32.42
C ASP A 957 -27.09 -31.84 31.37
N ALA A 958 -27.22 -32.15 30.08
CA ALA A 958 -26.58 -31.41 28.99
C ALA A 958 -27.14 -29.99 28.80
N ILE A 959 -28.43 -29.78 29.09
CA ILE A 959 -29.06 -28.45 29.06
C ILE A 959 -28.61 -27.62 30.25
N ASP A 960 -28.59 -28.21 31.45
CA ASP A 960 -28.22 -27.55 32.72
C ASP A 960 -26.72 -27.19 32.79
N GLU A 961 -25.90 -27.73 31.89
CA GLU A 961 -24.53 -27.27 31.66
C GLU A 961 -24.47 -25.81 31.15
N TRP A 962 -25.55 -25.29 30.56
CA TRP A 962 -25.66 -23.91 30.11
C TRP A 962 -26.32 -23.04 31.18
N LYS A 963 -25.54 -22.14 31.77
CA LYS A 963 -25.91 -21.34 32.93
C LYS A 963 -25.95 -19.86 32.56
N GLU A 964 -26.68 -19.10 33.37
CA GLU A 964 -26.70 -17.64 33.27
C GLU A 964 -25.27 -17.06 33.28
N SER A 965 -25.02 -16.08 32.41
CA SER A 965 -23.70 -15.48 32.14
C SER A 965 -22.69 -16.33 31.35
N ASP A 966 -23.05 -17.56 30.96
CA ASP A 966 -22.19 -18.33 30.05
C ASP A 966 -22.03 -17.62 28.71
N ARG A 967 -20.85 -17.76 28.12
CA ARG A 967 -20.50 -17.23 26.79
C ARG A 967 -20.19 -18.37 25.84
N ALA A 968 -20.63 -18.23 24.61
CA ALA A 968 -20.29 -19.12 23.51
C ALA A 968 -19.79 -18.34 22.31
N LEU A 969 -18.86 -18.94 21.56
CA LEU A 969 -18.47 -18.45 20.25
C LEU A 969 -19.62 -18.70 19.28
N LEU A 970 -20.15 -17.65 18.67
CA LEU A 970 -21.15 -17.77 17.61
C LEU A 970 -20.43 -17.93 16.27
N VAL A 971 -20.82 -18.92 15.48
CA VAL A 971 -20.42 -19.07 14.08
C VAL A 971 -21.67 -19.01 13.21
N HIS A 972 -21.78 -17.96 12.40
CA HIS A 972 -22.94 -17.68 11.55
C HIS A 972 -22.68 -18.08 10.10
N VAL A 973 -23.65 -18.75 9.50
CA VAL A 973 -23.70 -18.99 8.05
C VAL A 973 -25.12 -18.79 7.53
N TYR A 974 -25.29 -18.06 6.42
CA TYR A 974 -26.57 -17.98 5.72
C TYR A 974 -26.52 -18.53 4.28
N GLY A 975 -27.69 -18.88 3.76
CA GLY A 975 -27.93 -19.30 2.38
C GLY A 975 -28.65 -18.25 1.51
N GLY A 976 -29.09 -18.69 0.32
CA GLY A 976 -29.61 -17.81 -0.73
C GLY A 976 -31.14 -17.74 -0.79
N ILE A 977 -31.63 -16.80 -1.61
CA ILE A 977 -33.05 -16.59 -1.93
C ILE A 977 -33.36 -17.26 -3.28
N GLY A 978 -34.16 -18.32 -3.26
CA GLY A 978 -34.64 -19.09 -4.41
C GLY A 978 -36.11 -18.85 -4.73
N GLY A 979 -36.75 -19.81 -5.42
CA GLY A 979 -38.16 -19.73 -5.82
C GLY A 979 -38.38 -18.96 -7.13
N ASN A 980 -39.61 -18.50 -7.34
CA ASN A 980 -40.02 -17.68 -8.49
C ASN A 980 -39.31 -16.31 -8.49
N LYS A 981 -39.05 -15.77 -7.29
CA LYS A 981 -38.33 -14.51 -7.05
C LYS A 981 -36.89 -14.76 -6.59
N LYS A 982 -36.19 -15.67 -7.27
CA LYS A 982 -34.77 -15.96 -6.97
C LYS A 982 -33.89 -14.73 -7.16
N GLU A 983 -32.93 -14.55 -6.26
CA GLU A 983 -31.99 -13.43 -6.34
C GLU A 983 -30.97 -13.63 -7.48
N PRO A 984 -30.42 -12.55 -8.06
CA PRO A 984 -29.45 -12.64 -9.15
C PRO A 984 -28.20 -13.48 -8.82
N ALA A 985 -27.72 -13.41 -7.57
CA ALA A 985 -26.57 -14.18 -7.12
C ALA A 985 -26.82 -15.71 -7.11
N ALA A 986 -28.09 -16.14 -7.05
CA ALA A 986 -28.50 -17.54 -7.12
C ALA A 986 -28.85 -18.00 -8.56
N ALA A 987 -28.48 -17.22 -9.59
CA ALA A 987 -28.72 -17.60 -10.98
C ALA A 987 -27.90 -18.82 -11.43
N THR A 988 -26.80 -19.13 -10.74
CA THR A 988 -25.99 -20.34 -10.97
C THR A 988 -26.30 -21.40 -9.91
N PRO A 989 -25.96 -22.68 -10.14
CA PRO A 989 -26.12 -23.74 -9.12
C PRO A 989 -25.25 -23.52 -7.86
N ILE A 990 -24.34 -22.55 -7.90
CA ILE A 990 -23.36 -22.27 -6.85
C ILE A 990 -23.78 -21.00 -6.11
N PHE A 991 -24.14 -21.16 -4.84
CA PHE A 991 -24.36 -20.05 -3.92
C PHE A 991 -23.35 -20.13 -2.78
N PHE A 992 -22.49 -19.13 -2.62
CA PHE A 992 -21.40 -19.17 -1.65
C PHE A 992 -21.87 -18.97 -0.19
N GLY A 993 -22.87 -18.11 0.02
CA GLY A 993 -23.30 -17.70 1.35
C GLY A 993 -22.36 -16.68 1.99
N HIS A 994 -22.51 -16.50 3.30
CA HIS A 994 -21.70 -15.60 4.12
C HIS A 994 -21.25 -16.30 5.40
N PHE A 995 -20.16 -15.81 5.98
CA PHE A 995 -19.56 -16.31 7.21
C PHE A 995 -19.27 -15.15 8.16
N ALA A 996 -19.69 -15.27 9.41
CA ALA A 996 -19.28 -14.35 10.47
C ALA A 996 -19.08 -15.09 11.78
N TYR A 997 -18.21 -14.52 12.63
CA TYR A 997 -18.18 -14.90 14.05
C TYR A 997 -19.06 -13.96 14.86
N GLY A 998 -19.31 -14.33 16.11
CA GLY A 998 -19.98 -13.48 17.05
C GLY A 998 -19.88 -13.98 18.48
N LEU A 999 -20.74 -13.42 19.31
CA LEU A 999 -20.86 -13.75 20.72
C LEU A 999 -22.30 -14.13 21.02
N ALA A 1000 -22.48 -15.28 21.66
CA ALA A 1000 -23.73 -15.63 22.32
C ALA A 1000 -23.54 -15.58 23.84
N ARG A 1001 -24.50 -14.98 24.55
CA ARG A 1001 -24.55 -14.97 26.01
C ARG A 1001 -25.84 -15.61 26.49
N VAL A 1002 -25.76 -16.41 27.56
CA VAL A 1002 -26.96 -16.89 28.25
C VAL A 1002 -27.39 -15.81 29.24
N ILE A 1003 -28.56 -15.23 29.02
CA ILE A 1003 -29.15 -14.21 29.88
C ILE A 1003 -30.48 -14.70 30.46
N ARG A 1004 -30.89 -14.13 31.59
CA ARG A 1004 -32.25 -14.28 32.10
C ARG A 1004 -33.14 -13.19 31.53
N ASP A 1005 -34.15 -13.58 30.77
CA ASP A 1005 -35.13 -12.65 30.20
C ASP A 1005 -36.01 -12.04 31.30
N PRO A 1006 -36.05 -10.70 31.48
CA PRO A 1006 -36.87 -10.07 32.51
C PRO A 1006 -38.39 -10.22 32.28
N LEU A 1007 -38.82 -10.35 31.02
CA LEU A 1007 -40.24 -10.46 30.65
C LEU A 1007 -40.78 -11.87 30.94
N ALA A 1008 -40.06 -12.89 30.50
CA ALA A 1008 -40.47 -14.27 30.73
C ALA A 1008 -39.98 -14.85 32.06
N ASP A 1009 -38.85 -14.40 32.61
CA ASP A 1009 -38.10 -15.06 33.71
C ASP A 1009 -37.58 -16.45 33.34
N GLU A 1010 -36.95 -16.54 32.17
CA GLU A 1010 -36.32 -17.77 31.68
C GLU A 1010 -34.96 -17.49 31.06
N LEU A 1011 -34.11 -18.51 31.01
CA LEU A 1011 -32.82 -18.39 30.33
C LEU A 1011 -33.02 -18.42 28.82
N ARG A 1012 -32.35 -17.50 28.13
CA ARG A 1012 -32.30 -17.42 26.67
C ARG A 1012 -30.93 -17.00 26.16
N PHE A 1013 -30.69 -17.22 24.87
CA PHE A 1013 -29.54 -16.67 24.18
C PHE A 1013 -29.75 -15.21 23.76
N ASP A 1014 -28.79 -14.36 24.11
CA ASP A 1014 -28.56 -13.05 23.51
C ASP A 1014 -27.44 -13.16 22.46
N LEU A 1015 -27.69 -12.69 21.24
CA LEU A 1015 -26.84 -12.95 20.07
C LEU A 1015 -26.32 -11.63 19.47
N GLN A 1016 -25.00 -11.54 19.32
CA GLN A 1016 -24.30 -10.44 18.67
C GLN A 1016 -23.40 -10.96 17.56
N TYR A 1017 -23.47 -10.34 16.40
CA TYR A 1017 -22.75 -10.72 15.19
C TYR A 1017 -21.62 -9.73 14.93
N TYR A 1018 -20.40 -10.23 14.83
CA TYR A 1018 -19.21 -9.43 14.52
C TYR A 1018 -18.98 -9.52 13.01
N GLN A 1019 -19.63 -8.62 12.29
CA GLN A 1019 -19.69 -8.63 10.84
C GLN A 1019 -18.45 -8.00 10.23
N VAL A 1020 -17.55 -8.85 9.74
CA VAL A 1020 -16.49 -8.49 8.78
C VAL A 1020 -17.12 -8.55 7.39
N TYR A 1021 -17.83 -7.48 7.01
CA TYR A 1021 -18.77 -7.49 5.89
C TYR A 1021 -18.45 -6.36 4.93
N THR A 1022 -18.41 -6.68 3.64
CA THR A 1022 -18.12 -5.67 2.61
C THR A 1022 -19.31 -4.73 2.43
N GLN A 1023 -19.03 -3.54 1.93
CA GLN A 1023 -20.07 -2.57 1.59
C GLN A 1023 -21.07 -3.18 0.61
N ASN A 1024 -22.35 -2.88 0.83
CA ASN A 1024 -23.48 -3.52 0.18
C ASN A 1024 -24.57 -2.50 -0.13
N THR A 1025 -25.60 -2.96 -0.85
CA THR A 1025 -26.72 -2.13 -1.29
C THR A 1025 -27.68 -1.76 -0.16
N ASP A 1026 -27.72 -2.51 0.92
CA ASP A 1026 -28.76 -2.42 1.97
C ASP A 1026 -28.37 -1.52 3.14
N GLY A 1027 -27.10 -1.11 3.23
CA GLY A 1027 -26.60 -0.33 4.36
C GLY A 1027 -26.39 -1.19 5.61
N LEU A 1028 -25.99 -2.45 5.44
CA LEU A 1028 -25.40 -3.22 6.53
C LEU A 1028 -23.92 -2.84 6.66
N THR A 1029 -23.53 -2.38 7.84
CA THR A 1029 -22.18 -1.93 8.16
C THR A 1029 -21.30 -3.09 8.63
N SER A 1030 -19.99 -2.94 8.46
CA SER A 1030 -19.04 -3.83 9.13
C SER A 1030 -18.87 -3.39 10.59
N GLY A 1031 -19.26 -4.21 11.54
CA GLY A 1031 -19.29 -3.82 12.95
C GLY A 1031 -19.86 -4.92 13.83
N ILE A 1032 -20.30 -4.53 15.02
CA ILE A 1032 -21.04 -5.42 15.92
C ILE A 1032 -22.52 -5.12 15.75
N LEU A 1033 -23.31 -6.12 15.33
CA LEU A 1033 -24.75 -5.98 15.13
C LEU A 1033 -25.46 -6.95 16.08
N HIS A 1034 -26.41 -6.43 16.86
CA HIS A 1034 -27.29 -7.27 17.67
C HIS A 1034 -28.31 -8.02 16.77
N TRP A 1035 -28.90 -9.12 17.27
CA TRP A 1035 -29.97 -9.85 16.58
C TRP A 1035 -31.02 -8.91 15.99
N SER A 1036 -31.45 -7.91 16.77
CA SER A 1036 -32.52 -6.99 16.36
C SER A 1036 -32.17 -6.23 15.09
N ARG A 1037 -30.88 -5.98 14.81
CA ARG A 1037 -30.40 -5.30 13.60
C ARG A 1037 -30.06 -6.26 12.47
N TYR A 1038 -29.34 -7.35 12.76
CA TYR A 1038 -28.77 -8.20 11.71
C TYR A 1038 -29.75 -9.24 11.14
N LEU A 1039 -30.48 -9.95 12.00
CA LEU A 1039 -31.43 -10.97 11.55
C LEU A 1039 -32.87 -10.49 11.68
N GLY A 1040 -33.26 -9.97 12.84
CA GLY A 1040 -34.66 -9.69 13.16
C GLY A 1040 -35.24 -8.45 12.48
N ASP A 1041 -34.42 -7.50 12.04
CA ASP A 1041 -34.87 -6.28 11.39
C ASP A 1041 -35.73 -6.61 10.16
N ARG A 1042 -36.95 -6.10 10.11
CA ARG A 1042 -37.91 -6.43 9.06
C ARG A 1042 -37.53 -5.82 7.72
N GLN A 1043 -36.78 -4.71 7.71
CA GLN A 1043 -36.36 -4.02 6.49
C GLN A 1043 -34.91 -4.35 6.11
N PHE A 1044 -34.01 -4.36 7.09
CA PHE A 1044 -32.56 -4.48 6.88
C PHE A 1044 -32.01 -5.87 7.21
N GLY A 1045 -32.80 -6.72 7.89
CA GLY A 1045 -32.39 -8.03 8.37
C GLY A 1045 -32.74 -9.18 7.44
N TRP A 1046 -32.25 -10.37 7.79
CA TRP A 1046 -32.29 -11.55 6.91
C TRP A 1046 -33.31 -12.63 7.28
N LEU A 1047 -33.97 -12.53 8.44
CA LEU A 1047 -34.81 -13.61 8.99
C LEU A 1047 -35.92 -14.08 8.04
N GLY A 1048 -36.57 -13.14 7.33
CA GLY A 1048 -37.70 -13.43 6.44
C GLY A 1048 -37.32 -14.02 5.08
N THR A 1049 -36.09 -13.78 4.62
CA THR A 1049 -35.69 -14.07 3.23
C THR A 1049 -34.59 -15.11 3.09
N ARG A 1050 -33.71 -15.27 4.08
CA ARG A 1050 -32.58 -16.21 4.00
C ARG A 1050 -32.68 -17.32 5.03
N PRO A 1051 -32.24 -18.55 4.70
CA PRO A 1051 -32.01 -19.57 5.72
C PRO A 1051 -30.68 -19.33 6.45
N THR A 1052 -30.66 -19.44 7.78
CA THR A 1052 -29.47 -19.19 8.61
C THR A 1052 -29.16 -20.35 9.56
N CYS A 1053 -27.88 -20.58 9.83
CA CYS A 1053 -27.36 -21.56 10.78
C CYS A 1053 -26.37 -20.86 11.71
N ASP A 1054 -26.75 -20.72 12.97
CA ASP A 1054 -25.88 -20.20 14.03
C ASP A 1054 -25.42 -21.36 14.91
N LEU A 1055 -24.11 -21.56 14.99
CA LEU A 1055 -23.47 -22.56 15.84
C LEU A 1055 -22.93 -21.85 17.08
N LEU A 1056 -23.49 -22.15 18.25
CA LEU A 1056 -23.05 -21.60 19.54
C LEU A 1056 -22.12 -22.61 20.20
N ILE A 1057 -20.81 -22.35 20.12
CA ILE A 1057 -19.76 -23.26 20.56
C ILE A 1057 -19.30 -22.86 21.96
N LYS A 1058 -19.51 -23.74 22.93
CA LYS A 1058 -19.02 -23.62 24.31
C LYS A 1058 -17.90 -24.63 24.55
N LEU A 1059 -16.70 -24.12 24.85
CA LEU A 1059 -15.50 -24.91 25.14
C LEU A 1059 -14.68 -24.18 26.20
N ASP A 1060 -14.57 -24.75 27.40
CA ASP A 1060 -13.98 -24.08 28.57
C ASP A 1060 -12.57 -23.48 28.34
N PRO A 1061 -11.61 -24.18 27.68
CA PRO A 1061 -10.32 -23.59 27.29
C PRO A 1061 -10.40 -22.30 26.46
N PHE A 1062 -11.48 -22.08 25.72
CA PHE A 1062 -11.63 -20.97 24.78
C PHE A 1062 -12.60 -19.89 25.27
N THR A 1063 -13.75 -20.28 25.82
CA THR A 1063 -14.85 -19.37 26.16
C THR A 1063 -14.75 -18.76 27.55
N ASN A 1064 -14.06 -19.42 28.49
CA ASN A 1064 -13.89 -18.94 29.86
C ASN A 1064 -12.55 -18.22 30.05
N ASP A 1065 -12.50 -17.31 31.02
CA ASP A 1065 -11.28 -16.59 31.34
C ASP A 1065 -10.27 -17.51 32.06
N PHE A 1066 -8.99 -17.20 31.90
CA PHE A 1066 -7.88 -17.66 32.75
C PHE A 1066 -7.57 -16.54 33.74
N ASP A 1067 -7.47 -16.87 35.02
CA ASP A 1067 -7.09 -15.94 36.07
C ASP A 1067 -5.60 -16.12 36.39
N PHE A 1068 -4.78 -15.20 35.92
CA PHE A 1068 -3.34 -15.18 36.15
C PHE A 1068 -3.00 -14.14 37.21
N ASP A 1069 -3.13 -14.52 38.49
CA ASP A 1069 -2.89 -13.67 39.66
C ASP A 1069 -3.69 -12.34 39.65
N GLY A 1070 -4.99 -12.42 39.38
CA GLY A 1070 -5.91 -11.29 39.33
C GLY A 1070 -6.05 -10.68 37.92
N LEU A 1071 -5.22 -11.09 36.96
CA LEU A 1071 -5.31 -10.65 35.57
C LEU A 1071 -6.06 -11.66 34.72
N LYS A 1072 -7.31 -11.32 34.38
CA LYS A 1072 -8.11 -12.13 33.46
C LYS A 1072 -7.52 -12.13 32.04
N ARG A 1073 -7.44 -13.30 31.42
CA ARG A 1073 -7.02 -13.53 30.03
C ARG A 1073 -8.04 -14.42 29.33
N SER A 1074 -8.47 -14.08 28.13
CA SER A 1074 -9.49 -14.86 27.41
C SER A 1074 -9.22 -14.87 25.92
N ALA A 1075 -9.23 -16.08 25.34
CA ALA A 1075 -9.07 -16.28 23.90
C ALA A 1075 -10.28 -15.67 23.15
N LEU A 1076 -11.50 -15.96 23.61
CA LEU A 1076 -12.72 -15.37 23.05
C LEU A 1076 -12.69 -13.83 23.11
N THR A 1077 -12.39 -13.21 24.26
CA THR A 1077 -12.35 -11.74 24.37
C THR A 1077 -11.31 -11.13 23.42
N ARG A 1078 -10.13 -11.73 23.29
CA ARG A 1078 -9.10 -11.27 22.35
C ARG A 1078 -9.55 -11.43 20.91
N MET A 1079 -10.23 -12.52 20.57
CA MET A 1079 -10.80 -12.73 19.23
C MET A 1079 -11.80 -11.63 18.89
N LEU A 1080 -12.71 -11.31 19.81
CA LEU A 1080 -13.70 -10.24 19.60
C LEU A 1080 -13.03 -8.88 19.37
N ILE A 1081 -11.97 -8.56 20.11
CA ILE A 1081 -11.19 -7.31 19.89
C ILE A 1081 -10.52 -7.32 18.51
N GLN A 1082 -9.97 -8.45 18.07
CA GLN A 1082 -9.39 -8.58 16.72
C GLN A 1082 -10.46 -8.39 15.63
N LEU A 1083 -11.69 -8.88 15.86
CA LEU A 1083 -12.81 -8.67 14.95
C LEU A 1083 -13.29 -7.21 14.93
N GLU A 1084 -13.27 -6.50 16.06
CA GLU A 1084 -13.56 -5.06 16.10
C GLU A 1084 -12.57 -4.25 15.27
N VAL A 1085 -11.28 -4.56 15.41
CA VAL A 1085 -10.21 -3.99 14.59
C VAL A 1085 -10.44 -4.29 13.11
N MET A 1086 -10.70 -5.55 12.77
CA MET A 1086 -10.96 -5.94 11.38
C MET A 1086 -12.18 -5.22 10.80
N ALA A 1087 -13.27 -5.13 11.56
CA ALA A 1087 -14.50 -4.46 11.13
C ALA A 1087 -14.28 -2.97 10.89
N ALA A 1088 -13.56 -2.27 11.78
CA ALA A 1088 -13.22 -0.86 11.59
C ALA A 1088 -12.44 -0.60 10.29
N ARG A 1089 -11.53 -1.51 9.94
CA ARG A 1089 -10.75 -1.41 8.72
C ARG A 1089 -11.56 -1.73 7.47
N TYR A 1090 -12.45 -2.72 7.54
CA TYR A 1090 -13.40 -3.04 6.48
C TYR A 1090 -14.30 -1.85 6.13
N ARG A 1091 -14.76 -1.10 7.15
CA ARG A 1091 -15.61 0.09 6.98
C ARG A 1091 -14.99 1.14 6.05
N ILE A 1092 -13.66 1.33 6.09
CA ILE A 1092 -12.95 2.33 5.29
C ILE A 1092 -11.99 1.74 4.24
N GLY A 1093 -11.94 0.41 4.10
CA GLY A 1093 -11.04 -0.28 3.16
C GLY A 1093 -9.56 0.05 3.37
N ASP A 1094 -9.08 0.13 4.62
CA ASP A 1094 -7.73 0.62 4.96
C ASP A 1094 -7.39 1.99 4.35
N GLY A 1095 -8.39 2.87 4.29
CA GLY A 1095 -8.26 4.19 3.70
C GLY A 1095 -8.67 4.27 2.23
N THR A 1096 -8.92 3.15 1.54
CA THR A 1096 -9.32 3.18 0.11
C THR A 1096 -10.82 3.43 -0.14
N GLY A 1097 -11.60 3.65 0.91
CA GLY A 1097 -13.04 3.93 0.86
C GLY A 1097 -13.95 2.70 0.80
N GLY A 1098 -13.44 1.50 0.51
CA GLY A 1098 -14.26 0.28 0.49
C GLY A 1098 -13.48 -1.01 0.39
N THR A 1099 -14.10 -2.12 0.80
CA THR A 1099 -13.51 -3.47 0.75
C THR A 1099 -14.26 -4.35 -0.24
N TYR A 1100 -13.53 -5.14 -1.04
CA TYR A 1100 -14.11 -6.02 -2.06
C TYR A 1100 -13.67 -7.47 -1.88
N VAL A 1101 -14.59 -8.40 -2.15
CA VAL A 1101 -14.34 -9.84 -2.03
C VAL A 1101 -13.49 -10.34 -3.20
N GLY A 1102 -12.41 -11.06 -2.89
CA GLY A 1102 -11.55 -11.71 -3.87
C GLY A 1102 -11.14 -13.14 -3.48
N PRO A 1103 -10.52 -13.91 -4.40
CA PRO A 1103 -10.07 -15.29 -4.15
C PRO A 1103 -9.00 -15.48 -3.06
N ALA A 1104 -8.40 -14.40 -2.54
CA ALA A 1104 -7.38 -14.46 -1.49
C ALA A 1104 -7.83 -13.76 -0.18
N ASN A 1105 -8.89 -12.93 -0.25
CA ASN A 1105 -9.39 -12.11 0.86
C ASN A 1105 -10.92 -12.08 0.79
N ASN A 1106 -11.55 -12.67 1.80
CA ASN A 1106 -13.00 -12.71 1.94
C ASN A 1106 -13.36 -12.79 3.43
N CYS A 1107 -14.61 -12.49 3.75
CA CYS A 1107 -15.12 -12.46 5.12
C CYS A 1107 -14.78 -13.72 5.93
N SER A 1108 -14.77 -14.90 5.30
CA SER A 1108 -14.43 -16.15 5.97
C SER A 1108 -12.94 -16.25 6.29
N GLN A 1109 -12.06 -15.96 5.34
CA GLN A 1109 -10.61 -16.00 5.53
C GLN A 1109 -10.13 -15.01 6.59
N ASP A 1110 -10.62 -13.78 6.52
CA ASP A 1110 -10.19 -12.69 7.40
C ASP A 1110 -10.80 -12.83 8.81
N SER A 1111 -12.02 -13.36 8.93
CA SER A 1111 -12.60 -13.74 10.23
C SER A 1111 -11.82 -14.88 10.90
N ASN A 1112 -11.41 -15.90 10.14
CA ASN A 1112 -10.62 -17.02 10.69
C ASN A 1112 -9.22 -16.58 11.14
N GLN A 1113 -8.63 -15.55 10.52
CA GLN A 1113 -7.38 -14.96 11.00
C GLN A 1113 -7.51 -14.43 12.44
N ALA A 1114 -8.63 -13.80 12.79
CA ALA A 1114 -8.87 -13.32 14.16
C ALA A 1114 -8.93 -14.48 15.19
N LEU A 1115 -9.48 -15.63 14.80
CA LEU A 1115 -9.45 -16.84 15.63
C LEU A 1115 -8.01 -17.31 15.89
N PHE A 1116 -7.16 -17.36 14.86
CA PHE A 1116 -5.76 -17.78 15.00
C PHE A 1116 -4.93 -16.83 15.85
N ALA A 1117 -4.99 -15.54 15.53
CA ALA A 1117 -4.24 -14.51 16.23
C ALA A 1117 -4.60 -14.47 17.72
N SER A 1118 -5.89 -14.66 18.06
CA SER A 1118 -6.34 -14.62 19.46
C SER A 1118 -5.79 -15.78 20.29
N ILE A 1119 -5.77 -17.00 19.76
CA ILE A 1119 -5.23 -18.18 20.45
C ILE A 1119 -3.73 -18.01 20.67
N GLN A 1120 -2.97 -17.68 19.60
CA GLN A 1120 -1.52 -17.50 19.69
C GLN A 1120 -1.13 -16.40 20.68
N GLN A 1121 -1.72 -15.20 20.57
CA GLN A 1121 -1.44 -14.09 21.48
C GLN A 1121 -1.82 -14.40 22.94
N THR A 1122 -2.88 -15.19 23.17
CA THR A 1122 -3.24 -15.61 24.54
C THR A 1122 -2.12 -16.46 25.11
N ILE A 1123 -1.69 -17.48 24.38
CA ILE A 1123 -0.61 -18.41 24.77
C ILE A 1123 0.70 -17.65 24.98
N GLU A 1124 1.10 -16.80 24.04
CA GLU A 1124 2.32 -15.99 24.13
C GLU A 1124 2.27 -15.04 25.33
N SER A 1125 1.13 -14.39 25.57
CA SER A 1125 0.98 -13.48 26.72
C SER A 1125 1.09 -14.18 28.07
N MET A 1126 0.79 -15.47 28.13
CA MET A 1126 0.93 -16.29 29.34
C MET A 1126 2.34 -16.89 29.46
N LYS A 1127 3.03 -17.14 28.34
CA LYS A 1127 4.42 -17.64 28.28
C LYS A 1127 5.49 -16.54 28.37
N ALA A 1128 5.10 -15.28 28.44
CA ALA A 1128 6.05 -14.17 28.49
C ALA A 1128 6.99 -14.21 29.72
N ASN A 1129 6.64 -14.97 30.76
CA ASN A 1129 7.49 -15.23 31.92
C ASN A 1129 7.33 -16.69 32.38
N ASP A 1130 8.28 -17.54 31.99
CA ASP A 1130 8.23 -18.98 32.23
C ASP A 1130 8.23 -19.34 33.72
N GLU A 1131 8.95 -18.60 34.57
CA GLU A 1131 9.00 -18.85 36.02
C GLU A 1131 7.64 -18.58 36.68
N LEU A 1132 6.99 -17.46 36.34
CA LEU A 1132 5.65 -17.14 36.83
C LEU A 1132 4.60 -18.13 36.30
N LEU A 1133 4.74 -18.59 35.05
CA LEU A 1133 3.82 -19.57 34.47
C LEU A 1133 3.91 -20.92 35.19
N ILE A 1134 5.11 -21.38 35.52
CA ILE A 1134 5.32 -22.64 36.26
C ILE A 1134 4.72 -22.54 37.67
N ASP A 1135 4.99 -21.44 38.39
CA ASP A 1135 4.44 -21.22 39.73
C ASP A 1135 2.90 -21.13 39.71
N TRP A 1136 2.35 -20.35 38.78
CA TRP A 1136 0.90 -20.26 38.58
C TRP A 1136 0.27 -21.60 38.22
N ALA A 1137 0.90 -22.39 37.34
CA ALA A 1137 0.39 -23.70 36.91
C ALA A 1137 0.38 -24.71 38.06
N ASN A 1138 1.38 -24.68 38.94
CA ASN A 1138 1.41 -25.49 40.16
C ASN A 1138 0.29 -25.10 41.14
N ARG A 1139 -0.06 -23.81 41.22
CA ARG A 1139 -1.15 -23.30 42.06
C ARG A 1139 -2.54 -23.50 41.45
N ASN A 1140 -2.65 -23.61 40.12
CA ASN A 1140 -3.90 -23.69 39.38
C ASN A 1140 -3.90 -24.85 38.36
N PRO A 1141 -3.86 -26.13 38.80
CA PRO A 1141 -3.70 -27.28 37.91
C PRO A 1141 -4.82 -27.37 36.84
N ASP A 1142 -6.08 -27.11 37.22
CA ASP A 1142 -7.21 -27.15 36.29
C ASP A 1142 -7.09 -26.10 35.16
N GLN A 1143 -6.56 -24.91 35.47
CA GLN A 1143 -6.34 -23.87 34.47
C GLN A 1143 -5.12 -24.17 33.59
N ALA A 1144 -4.11 -24.84 34.14
CA ALA A 1144 -2.93 -25.28 33.38
C ALA A 1144 -3.31 -26.35 32.33
N ASP A 1145 -4.19 -27.29 32.70
CA ASP A 1145 -4.71 -28.29 31.75
C ASP A 1145 -5.54 -27.63 30.65
N ARG A 1146 -6.43 -26.68 31.00
CA ARG A 1146 -7.16 -25.87 30.00
C ARG A 1146 -6.22 -25.11 29.05
N LEU A 1147 -5.09 -24.58 29.54
CA LEU A 1147 -4.12 -23.88 28.70
C LEU A 1147 -3.40 -24.83 27.73
N LYS A 1148 -3.14 -26.07 28.17
CA LYS A 1148 -2.57 -27.11 27.31
C LYS A 1148 -3.54 -27.48 26.18
N ASP A 1149 -4.83 -27.64 26.51
CA ASP A 1149 -5.88 -27.91 25.52
C ASP A 1149 -6.02 -26.76 24.52
N LEU A 1150 -6.04 -25.50 25.00
CA LEU A 1150 -6.06 -24.32 24.12
C LEU A 1150 -4.84 -24.28 23.19
N THR A 1151 -3.67 -24.67 23.69
CA THR A 1151 -2.43 -24.72 22.88
C THR A 1151 -2.50 -25.77 21.79
N GLN A 1152 -3.07 -26.94 22.08
CA GLN A 1152 -3.22 -28.02 21.11
C GLN A 1152 -4.32 -27.68 20.09
N LEU A 1153 -5.45 -27.12 20.56
CA LEU A 1153 -6.55 -26.62 19.72
C LEU A 1153 -6.04 -25.63 18.67
N GLY A 1154 -5.19 -24.67 19.06
CA GLY A 1154 -4.60 -23.71 18.13
C GLY A 1154 -3.73 -24.35 17.04
N LYS A 1155 -2.99 -25.42 17.36
CA LYS A 1155 -2.17 -26.15 16.39
C LYS A 1155 -3.05 -26.91 15.40
N ASP A 1156 -4.09 -27.58 15.89
CA ASP A 1156 -4.93 -28.44 15.06
C ASP A 1156 -5.88 -27.63 14.17
N LEU A 1157 -6.41 -26.51 14.65
CA LEU A 1157 -7.09 -25.51 13.82
C LEU A 1157 -6.18 -25.03 12.67
N LYS A 1158 -4.89 -24.78 12.95
CA LYS A 1158 -3.95 -24.27 11.95
C LYS A 1158 -3.69 -25.33 10.87
N LEU A 1159 -3.52 -26.58 11.27
CA LEU A 1159 -3.32 -27.71 10.34
C LEU A 1159 -4.54 -27.94 9.45
N GLU A 1160 -5.75 -27.91 10.00
CA GLU A 1160 -6.99 -28.18 9.27
C GLU A 1160 -7.36 -27.08 8.28
N LEU A 1161 -7.21 -25.81 8.68
CA LEU A 1161 -7.54 -24.65 7.85
C LEU A 1161 -6.41 -24.23 6.89
N GLN A 1162 -5.16 -24.67 7.12
CA GLN A 1162 -3.99 -24.41 6.26
C GLN A 1162 -3.15 -25.68 5.94
N PRO A 1163 -3.67 -26.62 5.14
CA PRO A 1163 -3.07 -27.95 4.97
C PRO A 1163 -1.68 -27.98 4.30
N PHE A 1164 -1.26 -26.93 3.60
CA PHE A 1164 0.03 -26.88 2.87
C PHE A 1164 1.16 -26.12 3.59
N GLY A 1165 0.98 -25.77 4.88
CA GLY A 1165 2.09 -25.58 5.83
C GLY A 1165 3.05 -24.40 5.64
N LYS A 1166 2.86 -23.51 4.66
CA LYS A 1166 3.61 -22.23 4.63
C LYS A 1166 2.82 -21.16 5.40
N PRO A 1167 3.36 -20.60 6.52
CA PRO A 1167 2.69 -19.53 7.25
C PRO A 1167 2.41 -18.36 6.33
N ARG A 1168 1.21 -17.78 6.42
CA ARG A 1168 1.00 -16.40 5.98
C ARG A 1168 1.87 -15.53 6.90
N ALA A 1169 2.91 -14.90 6.36
CA ALA A 1169 3.83 -14.07 7.15
C ALA A 1169 3.12 -12.89 7.86
N ASP A 1170 1.98 -12.45 7.31
CA ASP A 1170 1.05 -11.47 7.89
C ASP A 1170 0.33 -11.99 9.16
N TRP A 1171 0.03 -13.30 9.22
CA TRP A 1171 -0.59 -13.92 10.40
C TRP A 1171 0.42 -14.11 11.54
N GLU A 1172 1.68 -14.39 11.20
CA GLU A 1172 2.75 -14.66 12.16
C GLU A 1172 3.36 -13.38 12.75
N LYS A 1173 3.31 -12.27 12.00
CA LYS A 1173 3.80 -10.96 12.45
C LYS A 1173 2.75 -10.08 13.10
N ASN A 1174 1.48 -10.52 13.11
CA ASN A 1174 0.36 -9.78 13.67
C ASN A 1174 0.27 -8.35 13.12
N GLU A 1175 0.69 -8.17 11.87
CA GLU A 1175 0.53 -6.92 11.16
C GLU A 1175 -0.96 -6.86 10.79
N TYR A 1176 -1.68 -5.92 11.39
CA TYR A 1176 -3.04 -5.57 11.00
C TYR A 1176 -2.99 -5.05 9.56
N ASN A 1177 -2.91 -5.93 8.56
CA ASN A 1177 -2.94 -5.66 7.13
C ASN A 1177 -4.21 -6.31 6.56
N LEU A 1178 -5.09 -5.57 5.85
CA LEU A 1178 -6.15 -6.20 5.07
C LEU A 1178 -5.43 -6.98 3.98
N GLY A 1179 -5.97 -8.15 3.70
CA GLY A 1179 -5.51 -8.96 2.62
C GLY A 1179 -5.36 -8.11 1.35
N SER A 1180 -4.13 -8.00 0.88
CA SER A 1180 -3.75 -7.30 -0.34
C SER A 1180 -4.57 -7.88 -1.50
N THR A 1181 -5.23 -7.07 -2.33
CA THR A 1181 -5.99 -7.59 -3.49
C THR A 1181 -5.08 -8.49 -4.34
N ILE A 1182 -5.63 -9.40 -5.17
CA ILE A 1182 -4.81 -10.29 -6.05
C ILE A 1182 -3.67 -9.50 -6.72
N GLU A 1183 -3.91 -8.25 -7.04
CA GLU A 1183 -3.03 -7.33 -7.75
C GLU A 1183 -1.74 -6.94 -7.00
N ASP A 1184 -1.71 -7.07 -5.67
CA ASP A 1184 -0.55 -6.69 -4.88
C ASP A 1184 0.61 -7.66 -4.98
N GLN A 1185 0.29 -8.95 -4.98
CA GLN A 1185 1.24 -10.05 -5.13
C GLN A 1185 0.55 -11.22 -5.87
N PRO A 1186 0.25 -11.12 -7.18
CA PRO A 1186 -0.66 -12.03 -7.89
C PRO A 1186 -0.26 -13.50 -7.83
N ILE A 1187 1.03 -13.80 -7.91
CA ILE A 1187 1.52 -15.18 -7.77
C ILE A 1187 1.40 -15.65 -6.31
N ARG A 1188 1.68 -14.78 -5.33
CA ARG A 1188 1.52 -15.12 -3.91
C ARG A 1188 0.05 -15.30 -3.55
N ASN A 1189 -0.83 -14.41 -4.00
CA ASN A 1189 -2.26 -14.42 -3.69
C ASN A 1189 -2.99 -15.59 -4.37
N LEU A 1190 -2.57 -15.97 -5.60
CA LEU A 1190 -3.03 -17.21 -6.23
C LEU A 1190 -2.56 -18.44 -5.45
N VAL A 1191 -1.29 -18.49 -5.03
CA VAL A 1191 -0.75 -19.57 -4.19
C VAL A 1191 -1.44 -19.61 -2.81
N ILE A 1192 -1.75 -18.46 -2.21
CA ILE A 1192 -2.48 -18.33 -0.93
C ILE A 1192 -3.91 -18.83 -1.07
N GLY A 1193 -4.62 -18.41 -2.13
CA GLY A 1193 -5.98 -18.87 -2.42
C GLY A 1193 -6.03 -20.40 -2.62
N LEU A 1194 -5.04 -20.96 -3.34
CA LEU A 1194 -4.90 -22.41 -3.51
C LEU A 1194 -4.49 -23.12 -2.20
N SER A 1195 -3.64 -22.52 -1.36
CA SER A 1195 -3.18 -23.13 -0.11
C SER A 1195 -4.21 -23.07 1.03
N SER A 1196 -5.21 -22.20 0.93
CA SER A 1196 -6.27 -21.98 1.93
C SER A 1196 -7.68 -22.26 1.38
N TRP A 1197 -7.81 -23.10 0.36
CA TRP A 1197 -9.09 -23.36 -0.32
C TRP A 1197 -10.24 -23.80 0.62
N ARG A 1198 -9.93 -24.40 1.77
CA ARG A 1198 -10.91 -24.83 2.78
C ARG A 1198 -11.58 -23.67 3.54
N THR A 1199 -10.96 -22.49 3.55
CA THR A 1199 -11.52 -21.25 4.13
C THR A 1199 -12.14 -20.33 3.07
N LEU A 1200 -12.16 -20.72 1.79
CA LEU A 1200 -12.82 -19.95 0.74
C LEU A 1200 -14.35 -20.09 0.74
N LEU A 1201 -14.87 -21.23 1.17
CA LEU A 1201 -16.31 -21.51 1.20
C LEU A 1201 -16.84 -21.29 2.62
N PRO A 1202 -17.73 -20.30 2.85
CA PRO A 1202 -18.31 -19.99 4.16
C PRO A 1202 -18.78 -21.20 4.97
N ARG A 1203 -19.60 -22.06 4.35
CA ARG A 1203 -20.12 -23.26 5.00
C ARG A 1203 -19.01 -24.28 5.31
N LYS A 1204 -18.05 -24.46 4.40
CA LYS A 1204 -16.95 -25.39 4.64
C LYS A 1204 -16.06 -24.94 5.79
N ALA A 1205 -15.78 -23.64 5.88
CA ALA A 1205 -14.99 -23.08 6.98
C ALA A 1205 -15.69 -23.30 8.32
N SER A 1206 -17.00 -23.01 8.39
CA SER A 1206 -17.84 -23.29 9.58
C SER A 1206 -17.79 -24.77 9.97
N ASP A 1207 -18.01 -25.68 9.02
CA ASP A 1207 -17.96 -27.13 9.25
C ASP A 1207 -16.59 -27.58 9.81
N MET A 1208 -15.48 -27.02 9.32
CA MET A 1208 -14.14 -27.39 9.80
C MET A 1208 -13.85 -26.84 11.19
N VAL A 1209 -14.19 -25.58 11.47
CA VAL A 1209 -14.01 -24.98 12.80
C VAL A 1209 -14.77 -25.78 13.84
N VAL A 1210 -16.06 -26.04 13.61
CA VAL A 1210 -16.87 -26.75 14.60
C VAL A 1210 -16.43 -28.20 14.80
N LYS A 1211 -15.95 -28.88 13.74
CA LYS A 1211 -15.35 -30.22 13.86
C LYS A 1211 -14.21 -30.21 14.86
N VAL A 1212 -13.23 -29.31 14.67
CA VAL A 1212 -12.07 -29.26 15.57
C VAL A 1212 -12.51 -28.95 16.99
N PHE A 1213 -13.44 -28.02 17.22
CA PHE A 1213 -13.94 -27.76 18.58
C PHE A 1213 -14.64 -28.99 19.21
N LEU A 1214 -15.43 -29.74 18.43
CA LEU A 1214 -16.04 -30.99 18.89
C LEU A 1214 -14.98 -32.04 19.28
N ASP A 1215 -13.88 -32.15 18.52
CA ASP A 1215 -12.75 -33.05 18.81
C ASP A 1215 -12.09 -32.74 20.20
N TYR A 1216 -12.27 -31.52 20.72
CA TYR A 1216 -11.84 -31.09 22.07
C TYR A 1216 -12.95 -31.10 23.13
N GLY A 1217 -14.09 -31.75 22.84
CA GLY A 1217 -15.18 -31.86 23.80
C GLY A 1217 -16.02 -30.58 23.95
N ALA A 1218 -16.08 -29.73 22.93
CA ALA A 1218 -17.02 -28.60 22.94
C ALA A 1218 -18.48 -29.07 22.91
N THR A 1219 -19.35 -28.35 23.60
CA THR A 1219 -20.81 -28.43 23.41
C THR A 1219 -21.23 -27.40 22.37
N VAL A 1220 -22.11 -27.79 21.44
CA VAL A 1220 -22.51 -26.92 20.33
C VAL A 1220 -24.03 -26.85 20.24
N TRP A 1221 -24.59 -25.65 20.41
CA TRP A 1221 -26.01 -25.40 20.18
C TRP A 1221 -26.21 -24.92 18.74
N VAL A 1222 -27.03 -25.62 17.97
CA VAL A 1222 -27.30 -25.33 16.56
C VAL A 1222 -28.67 -24.67 16.44
N LEU A 1223 -28.70 -23.40 16.04
CA LEU A 1223 -29.91 -22.62 15.82
C LEU A 1223 -30.12 -22.43 14.31
N ARG A 1224 -31.25 -22.90 13.80
CA ARG A 1224 -31.61 -22.81 12.38
C ARG A 1224 -32.86 -21.98 12.19
N THR A 1225 -32.83 -21.11 11.19
CA THR A 1225 -34.03 -20.44 10.67
C THR A 1225 -34.12 -20.67 9.16
N ASN A 1226 -35.33 -20.80 8.62
CA ASN A 1226 -35.55 -20.98 7.19
C ASN A 1226 -36.69 -20.06 6.73
N GLN A 1227 -36.40 -18.78 6.46
CA GLN A 1227 -37.41 -17.80 6.01
C GLN A 1227 -38.61 -17.73 6.95
N VAL A 1228 -38.38 -17.17 8.14
CA VAL A 1228 -39.30 -17.20 9.28
C VAL A 1228 -39.94 -15.82 9.49
N GLY A 1229 -41.20 -15.80 9.91
CA GLY A 1229 -42.04 -14.61 10.02
C GLY A 1229 -43.40 -14.89 9.40
N GLY A 1230 -43.90 -13.98 8.57
CA GLY A 1230 -44.96 -14.30 7.62
C GLY A 1230 -44.48 -15.18 6.46
N TYR A 1231 -45.42 -15.64 5.64
CA TYR A 1231 -45.17 -16.59 4.55
C TYR A 1231 -45.26 -15.92 3.17
N ASP A 1232 -44.15 -15.89 2.42
CA ASP A 1232 -44.14 -15.46 1.00
C ASP A 1232 -43.99 -16.70 0.10
N PRO A 1233 -45.01 -17.13 -0.66
CA PRO A 1233 -44.95 -18.34 -1.49
C PRO A 1233 -43.97 -18.25 -2.67
N ASP A 1234 -43.50 -17.06 -3.07
CA ASP A 1234 -42.68 -16.87 -4.27
C ASP A 1234 -41.17 -17.05 -4.04
N ILE A 1235 -40.73 -17.13 -2.78
CA ILE A 1235 -39.32 -17.36 -2.43
C ILE A 1235 -39.13 -18.76 -1.84
N GLU A 1236 -37.93 -19.32 -1.96
CA GLU A 1236 -37.57 -20.60 -1.32
C GLU A 1236 -36.15 -20.53 -0.75
N PRO A 1237 -35.84 -21.23 0.35
CA PRO A 1237 -34.50 -21.19 0.93
C PRO A 1237 -33.52 -22.01 0.09
N ILE A 1238 -32.33 -21.47 -0.17
CA ILE A 1238 -31.22 -22.18 -0.84
C ILE A 1238 -30.09 -22.40 0.16
N ALA A 1239 -29.58 -23.63 0.27
CA ALA A 1239 -28.42 -23.92 1.11
C ALA A 1239 -27.12 -23.38 0.47
N PRO A 1240 -26.17 -22.83 1.26
CA PRO A 1240 -24.87 -22.44 0.74
C PRO A 1240 -24.04 -23.69 0.38
N MET A 1241 -23.19 -23.53 -0.63
CA MET A 1241 -22.35 -24.58 -1.19
C MET A 1241 -21.33 -25.08 -0.16
N THR A 1242 -21.14 -26.40 -0.10
CA THR A 1242 -20.05 -27.06 0.62
C THR A 1242 -19.54 -28.25 -0.20
N LEU A 1243 -18.25 -28.58 -0.07
CA LEU A 1243 -17.55 -29.67 -0.78
C LEU A 1243 -17.53 -30.99 0.02
#